data_AF-A0A151E769-F1
#
_entry.id   AF-A0A151E769-F1
#
_cell.length_a   1.000
_cell.length_b   1.000
_cell.length_c   1.000
_cell.angle_alpha   90.00
_cell.angle_beta   90.00
_cell.angle_gamma   90.00
#
_symmetry.space_group_name_H-M   'P 1'
#
loop_
_entity.id
_entity.type
_entity.pdbx_description
1 polymer ?
#
loop_
_entity_poly.entity_id
_entity_poly.type
_entity_poly.pdbx_seq_one_letter_code
_entity_poly.pdbx_strand_id
1 'polypeptide(L)'
;MKKLELISLIIVFFLFSNIIINFNVESKQSGLSCKDIVACGDATEGDYNLLLKVRDPSRPGLQVLCIVPEGYEYQYHKPWTGKSLTFKVLHKYIGIVSKGDAIPNTVKAGMSLSNAGIAYGDADTSSKWINPTKKAWDDFDWIRYACEKANTEDMAVDLLTKDVVKKMHATGVAENLFVVGPKKGYVIEADAFRYKVKEVDNGVVVMSNYPKELWRIQIRNTLPISRSFDTVVEKYVRNKQTVRLKSIYAIKVDEIGEDFIKVKPSFFHALKSKSIGTITTINISERKTVGFFSVELIDIVGNKANIRVCNKFKAWEEKMIEHIEPKYGSITIKDMFNWSRMHKKELDGLRPMCEDYYKYEAVAVYRIPEENYKTLSMGWFSPNHACSSIFVPFHICNTDIYSPYENGDSAQLSLNLINEYGHGTLIDMYNTTEGVFLSELDDIEENIMSNSYNEDLISDYLTIFDMSLQKQAFLTQEIWMQASRVINQNTKQEIIEIISGIWDTNYTNSLNKMKQALFDLEKTHISNKIIENIQKIALNICRARIDIINVLGIDVKNFENKYNDAVKLIENIEYENSFEILQEVYSKSDMLLKGHIIKEVQLIEKNQTNGEDHLFIWFLIILLFIGFLIIALPIKVILK
;
A
#
# COMPACT_ATOMS: atom_id res chain seq x y z
N MET A 1 48.31 -39.62 17.49
CA MET A 1 47.75 -38.25 17.62
C MET A 1 47.48 -37.97 19.07
N LYS A 2 48.12 -36.93 19.63
CA LYS A 2 47.95 -36.56 21.05
C LYS A 2 46.53 -36.02 21.25
N LYS A 3 45.93 -36.25 22.43
CA LYS A 3 44.57 -35.82 22.79
C LYS A 3 44.25 -34.35 22.40
N LEU A 4 45.25 -33.48 22.44
CA LEU A 4 45.15 -32.08 22.01
C LEU A 4 44.97 -31.87 20.49
N GLU A 5 45.60 -32.71 19.65
CA GLU A 5 45.47 -32.61 18.19
C GLU A 5 44.07 -33.02 17.74
N LEU A 6 43.48 -34.03 18.38
CA LEU A 6 42.11 -34.46 18.10
C LEU A 6 41.08 -33.40 18.53
N ILE A 7 41.30 -32.75 19.68
CA ILE A 7 40.44 -31.64 20.15
C ILE A 7 40.56 -30.44 19.21
N SER A 8 41.78 -30.06 18.81
CA SER A 8 41.97 -28.99 17.81
C SER A 8 41.33 -29.35 16.47
N LEU A 9 41.43 -30.60 16.01
CA LEU A 9 40.80 -31.03 14.77
C LEU A 9 39.27 -30.99 14.85
N ILE A 10 38.68 -31.37 16.00
CA ILE A 10 37.24 -31.28 16.24
C ILE A 10 36.80 -29.82 16.31
N ILE A 11 37.56 -28.94 16.96
CA ILE A 11 37.26 -27.49 17.03
C ILE A 11 37.37 -26.86 15.64
N VAL A 12 38.40 -27.20 14.86
CA VAL A 12 38.57 -26.73 13.48
C VAL A 12 37.45 -27.28 12.59
N PHE A 13 37.08 -28.55 12.74
CA PHE A 13 35.96 -29.14 12.00
C PHE A 13 34.61 -28.53 12.43
N PHE A 14 34.42 -28.18 13.71
CA PHE A 14 33.24 -27.43 14.17
C PHE A 14 33.21 -26.00 13.62
N LEU A 15 34.36 -25.32 13.60
CA LEU A 15 34.49 -23.98 13.04
C LEU A 15 34.24 -23.99 11.52
N PHE A 16 34.80 -24.96 10.78
CA PHE A 16 34.63 -25.09 9.33
C PHE A 16 33.28 -25.69 8.92
N SER A 17 32.71 -26.63 9.68
CA SER A 17 31.35 -27.13 9.41
C SER A 17 30.30 -26.04 9.67
N ASN A 18 30.50 -25.15 10.65
CA ASN A 18 29.64 -23.97 10.81
C ASN A 18 29.80 -22.95 9.66
N ILE A 19 30.95 -22.92 8.98
CA ILE A 19 31.15 -22.10 7.78
C ILE A 19 30.46 -22.77 6.58
N ILE A 20 30.68 -24.06 6.34
CA ILE A 20 30.17 -24.80 5.18
C ILE A 20 28.65 -25.01 5.24
N ILE A 21 28.07 -25.28 6.42
CA ILE A 21 26.61 -25.41 6.60
C ILE A 21 25.92 -24.03 6.50
N ASN A 22 26.62 -22.92 6.79
CA ASN A 22 26.07 -21.57 6.59
C ASN A 22 26.05 -21.13 5.12
N PHE A 23 27.03 -21.54 4.30
CA PHE A 23 27.07 -21.15 2.88
C PHE A 23 25.93 -21.74 2.05
N ASN A 24 25.44 -22.94 2.39
CA ASN A 24 24.40 -23.64 1.59
C ASN A 24 22.95 -23.27 1.94
N VAL A 25 22.70 -22.53 3.03
CA VAL A 25 21.34 -22.12 3.43
C VAL A 25 21.09 -20.62 3.15
N GLU A 26 22.14 -19.85 2.90
CA GLU A 26 22.08 -18.41 2.66
C GLU A 26 21.42 -18.02 1.33
N SER A 27 21.25 -18.94 0.38
CA SER A 27 20.58 -18.66 -0.90
C SER A 27 19.06 -18.51 -0.80
N LYS A 28 18.45 -18.87 0.34
CA LYS A 28 17.00 -18.64 0.59
C LYS A 28 16.70 -17.53 1.60
N GLN A 29 17.68 -17.10 2.39
CA GLN A 29 17.48 -16.09 3.46
C GLN A 29 17.89 -14.67 3.05
N SER A 30 18.43 -14.48 1.83
CA SER A 30 18.86 -13.16 1.35
C SER A 30 17.81 -12.42 0.51
N GLY A 31 16.53 -12.77 0.60
CA GLY A 31 15.54 -12.23 -0.32
C GLY A 31 14.09 -12.24 0.15
N LEU A 32 13.81 -12.16 1.45
CA LEU A 32 12.44 -12.04 1.97
C LEU A 32 12.39 -11.11 3.16
N SER A 33 11.53 -10.10 3.05
CA SER A 33 11.68 -8.96 3.93
C SER A 33 10.44 -8.05 4.00
N CYS A 34 9.28 -8.60 4.35
CA CYS A 34 8.07 -7.78 4.55
C CYS A 34 8.25 -6.65 5.59
N LYS A 35 7.37 -5.65 5.50
CA LYS A 35 7.33 -4.47 6.37
C LYS A 35 5.88 -4.19 6.70
N ASP A 36 5.61 -3.89 7.96
CA ASP A 36 4.26 -3.71 8.44
C ASP A 36 4.18 -2.49 9.37
N ILE A 37 3.08 -1.76 9.26
CA ILE A 37 2.73 -0.65 10.15
C ILE A 37 1.30 -0.91 10.65
N VAL A 38 1.15 -0.96 11.96
CA VAL A 38 -0.14 -1.04 12.65
C VAL A 38 -0.39 0.28 13.35
N ALA A 39 -1.54 0.90 13.12
CA ALA A 39 -2.00 2.06 13.87
C ALA A 39 -3.37 1.76 14.46
N CYS A 40 -3.52 1.92 15.78
CA CYS A 40 -4.76 1.60 16.48
C CYS A 40 -5.18 2.69 17.47
N GLY A 41 -6.48 2.77 17.71
CA GLY A 41 -7.09 3.65 18.70
C GLY A 41 -6.73 5.12 18.46
N ASP A 42 -6.19 5.78 19.48
CA ASP A 42 -5.87 7.22 19.45
C ASP A 42 -4.78 7.65 18.44
N ALA A 43 -4.26 6.74 17.62
CA ALA A 43 -3.30 7.04 16.58
C ALA A 43 -3.95 7.44 15.25
N THR A 44 -5.18 7.00 14.95
CA THR A 44 -5.84 7.21 13.66
C THR A 44 -6.75 8.44 13.66
N GLU A 45 -7.15 8.92 12.47
CA GLU A 45 -8.01 10.12 12.35
C GLU A 45 -9.47 9.88 12.74
N GLY A 46 -9.95 8.64 12.68
CA GLY A 46 -11.33 8.29 12.99
C GLY A 46 -11.45 6.94 13.70
N ASP A 47 -12.69 6.48 13.87
CA ASP A 47 -13.04 5.27 14.62
C ASP A 47 -12.74 4.00 13.80
N TYR A 48 -11.47 3.81 13.45
CA TYR A 48 -10.95 2.68 12.69
C TYR A 48 -9.49 2.40 13.02
N ASN A 49 -9.09 1.14 12.86
CA ASN A 49 -7.70 0.70 12.93
C ASN A 49 -7.12 0.49 11.53
N LEU A 50 -5.80 0.64 11.41
CA LEU A 50 -5.07 0.49 10.14
C LEU A 50 -3.98 -0.58 10.20
N LEU A 51 -3.87 -1.35 9.11
CA LEU A 51 -2.72 -2.21 8.82
C LEU A 51 -2.18 -1.90 7.43
N LEU A 52 -0.98 -1.33 7.35
CA LEU A 52 -0.18 -1.31 6.12
C LEU A 52 0.72 -2.54 6.11
N LYS A 53 0.69 -3.27 5.00
CA LYS A 53 1.62 -4.36 4.73
C LYS A 53 2.25 -4.22 3.35
N VAL A 54 3.59 -4.24 3.34
CA VAL A 54 4.41 -4.43 2.14
C VAL A 54 4.87 -5.87 2.11
N ARG A 55 4.44 -6.60 1.08
CA ARG A 55 4.76 -8.01 0.87
C ARG A 55 5.87 -8.15 -0.17
N ASP A 56 6.99 -8.72 0.26
CA ASP A 56 8.08 -9.19 -0.60
C ASP A 56 7.89 -10.69 -0.83
N PRO A 57 7.26 -11.14 -1.93
CA PRO A 57 6.83 -12.54 -2.06
C PRO A 57 7.97 -13.56 -2.08
N SER A 58 7.87 -14.55 -1.18
CA SER A 58 8.63 -15.81 -1.21
C SER A 58 8.27 -16.69 -2.40
N ARG A 59 7.05 -16.51 -2.91
CA ARG A 59 6.51 -17.19 -4.09
C ARG A 59 6.45 -16.23 -5.28
N PRO A 60 7.38 -16.33 -6.24
CA PRO A 60 7.41 -15.40 -7.37
C PRO A 60 6.12 -15.53 -8.20
N GLY A 61 5.56 -14.40 -8.63
CA GLY A 61 4.36 -14.36 -9.46
C GLY A 61 3.68 -13.00 -9.43
N LEU A 62 2.82 -12.75 -10.41
CA LEU A 62 1.95 -11.56 -10.42
C LEU A 62 1.01 -11.60 -9.21
N GLN A 63 0.86 -10.47 -8.52
CA GLN A 63 0.03 -10.36 -7.34
C GLN A 63 -1.41 -10.02 -7.72
N VAL A 64 -2.37 -10.75 -7.14
CA VAL A 64 -3.79 -10.67 -7.48
C VAL A 64 -4.65 -10.67 -6.22
N LEU A 65 -5.85 -10.13 -6.34
CA LEU A 65 -6.92 -10.30 -5.35
C LEU A 65 -7.65 -11.62 -5.59
N CYS A 66 -8.11 -12.24 -4.50
CA CYS A 66 -8.89 -13.47 -4.55
C CYS A 66 -9.94 -13.45 -3.43
N ILE A 67 -11.22 -13.56 -3.80
CA ILE A 67 -12.31 -13.82 -2.85
C ILE A 67 -12.38 -15.32 -2.57
N VAL A 68 -12.36 -15.69 -1.29
CA VAL A 68 -12.58 -17.06 -0.84
C VAL A 68 -13.93 -17.12 -0.11
N PRO A 69 -14.92 -17.82 -0.66
CA PRO A 69 -16.26 -17.82 -0.10
C PRO A 69 -16.33 -18.68 1.16
N GLU A 70 -17.27 -18.33 2.04
CA GLU A 70 -17.68 -19.20 3.13
C GLU A 70 -18.15 -20.55 2.58
N GLY A 71 -17.77 -21.62 3.25
CA GLY A 71 -18.11 -22.98 2.85
C GLY A 71 -17.20 -23.59 1.79
N TYR A 72 -16.18 -22.87 1.29
CA TYR A 72 -15.16 -23.47 0.42
C TYR A 72 -14.44 -24.61 1.15
N GLU A 73 -14.42 -25.80 0.55
CA GLU A 73 -13.80 -26.99 1.11
C GLU A 73 -12.57 -27.42 0.30
N TYR A 74 -11.50 -27.78 1.00
CA TYR A 74 -10.28 -28.27 0.36
C TYR A 74 -9.54 -29.26 1.27
N GLN A 75 -8.66 -30.04 0.66
CA GLN A 75 -7.77 -30.95 1.37
C GLN A 75 -6.40 -30.29 1.56
N TYR A 76 -5.87 -30.36 2.77
CA TYR A 76 -4.52 -29.92 3.05
C TYR A 76 -3.80 -30.85 4.02
N HIS A 77 -2.48 -30.78 4.09
CA HIS A 77 -1.68 -31.77 4.80
C HIS A 77 -1.42 -31.37 6.27
N LYS A 78 -1.35 -32.36 7.15
CA LYS A 78 -0.89 -32.17 8.53
C LYS A 78 0.62 -31.83 8.57
N PRO A 79 1.05 -30.89 9.43
CA PRO A 79 2.44 -30.41 9.46
C PRO A 79 3.51 -31.49 9.66
N TRP A 80 3.24 -32.46 10.53
CA TRP A 80 4.23 -33.48 10.90
C TRP A 80 4.16 -34.74 10.05
N THR A 81 2.95 -35.16 9.68
CA THR A 81 2.71 -36.49 9.10
C THR A 81 2.43 -36.44 7.61
N GLY A 82 2.09 -35.27 7.06
CA GLY A 82 1.65 -35.14 5.67
C GLY A 82 0.29 -35.77 5.37
N LYS A 83 -0.39 -36.37 6.37
CA LYS A 83 -1.72 -36.95 6.18
C LYS A 83 -2.71 -35.85 5.79
N SER A 84 -3.61 -36.18 4.86
CA SER A 84 -4.67 -35.26 4.43
C SER A 84 -5.60 -34.91 5.58
N LEU A 85 -6.03 -33.66 5.61
CA LEU A 85 -7.00 -33.07 6.52
C LEU A 85 -7.94 -32.20 5.69
N THR A 86 -9.23 -32.34 5.94
CA THR A 86 -10.25 -31.53 5.28
C THR A 86 -10.40 -30.21 6.02
N PHE A 87 -10.40 -29.12 5.27
CA PHE A 87 -10.64 -27.77 5.76
C PHE A 87 -11.91 -27.24 5.11
N LYS A 88 -12.64 -26.43 5.89
CA LYS A 88 -13.80 -25.68 5.45
C LYS A 88 -13.61 -24.24 5.90
N VAL A 89 -13.76 -23.31 4.98
CA VAL A 89 -13.69 -21.88 5.26
C VAL A 89 -14.96 -21.48 6.00
N LEU A 90 -14.83 -20.98 7.24
CA LEU A 90 -15.97 -20.56 8.07
C LEU A 90 -16.26 -19.06 7.94
N HIS A 91 -15.24 -18.29 7.58
CA HIS A 91 -15.35 -16.85 7.33
C HIS A 91 -14.91 -16.58 5.90
N LYS A 92 -15.77 -15.93 5.10
CA LYS A 92 -15.36 -15.36 3.82
C LYS A 92 -14.15 -14.46 4.05
N TYR A 93 -13.18 -14.50 3.15
CA TYR A 93 -12.06 -13.58 3.20
C TYR A 93 -11.59 -13.17 1.80
N ILE A 94 -10.95 -12.00 1.72
CA ILE A 94 -10.28 -11.51 0.52
C ILE A 94 -8.78 -11.56 0.79
N GLY A 95 -8.06 -12.32 -0.01
CA GLY A 95 -6.62 -12.50 0.09
C GLY A 95 -5.87 -11.88 -1.07
N ILE A 96 -4.66 -11.39 -0.80
CA ILE A 96 -3.69 -11.02 -1.84
C ILE A 96 -2.68 -12.16 -1.98
N VAL A 97 -2.67 -12.74 -3.18
CA VAL A 97 -1.93 -13.96 -3.50
C VAL A 97 -1.11 -13.80 -4.77
N SER A 98 -0.09 -14.63 -4.94
CA SER A 98 0.47 -14.85 -6.28
C SER A 98 -0.58 -15.56 -7.14
N LYS A 99 -0.76 -15.19 -8.41
CA LYS A 99 -1.81 -15.71 -9.32
C LYS A 99 -2.02 -17.24 -9.27
N GLY A 100 -0.94 -18.02 -9.13
CA GLY A 100 -1.02 -19.49 -9.07
C GLY A 100 -1.54 -20.07 -7.74
N ASP A 101 -1.64 -19.24 -6.70
CA ASP A 101 -2.08 -19.62 -5.36
C ASP A 101 -3.51 -19.14 -5.05
N ALA A 102 -4.31 -18.79 -6.06
CA ALA A 102 -5.75 -18.52 -5.92
C ALA A 102 -6.59 -19.81 -6.05
N ILE A 103 -7.90 -19.74 -5.76
CA ILE A 103 -8.85 -20.83 -6.05
C ILE A 103 -8.72 -21.26 -7.53
N PRO A 104 -8.77 -22.57 -7.85
CA PRO A 104 -9.15 -23.72 -7.01
C PRO A 104 -7.99 -24.35 -6.21
N ASN A 105 -6.81 -23.74 -6.18
CA ASN A 105 -5.72 -24.24 -5.35
C ASN A 105 -5.96 -23.92 -3.87
N THR A 106 -5.14 -24.50 -2.98
CA THR A 106 -5.11 -24.01 -1.60
C THR A 106 -4.59 -22.59 -1.59
N VAL A 107 -5.40 -21.68 -1.08
CA VAL A 107 -5.09 -20.26 -1.09
C VAL A 107 -3.89 -19.94 -0.20
N LYS A 108 -2.94 -19.18 -0.73
CA LYS A 108 -1.71 -18.76 -0.02
C LYS A 108 -1.60 -17.25 0.07
N ALA A 109 -2.43 -16.66 0.94
CA ALA A 109 -2.48 -15.23 1.14
C ALA A 109 -1.42 -14.80 2.16
N GLY A 110 -0.51 -13.91 1.75
CA GLY A 110 0.37 -13.21 2.70
C GLY A 110 -0.31 -12.02 3.36
N MET A 111 -1.41 -11.55 2.79
CA MET A 111 -2.22 -10.46 3.33
C MET A 111 -3.68 -10.84 3.13
N SER A 112 -4.51 -10.71 4.16
CA SER A 112 -5.93 -11.06 4.01
C SER A 112 -6.82 -10.27 4.95
N LEU A 113 -8.07 -10.09 4.55
CA LEU A 113 -9.15 -9.51 5.33
C LEU A 113 -10.32 -10.49 5.38
N SER A 114 -10.80 -10.82 6.56
CA SER A 114 -11.96 -11.71 6.77
C SER A 114 -13.24 -10.93 7.07
N ASN A 115 -14.41 -11.53 6.81
CA ASN A 115 -15.71 -10.96 7.14
C ASN A 115 -16.00 -10.87 8.66
N ALA A 116 -15.08 -11.36 9.50
CA ALA A 116 -15.03 -11.05 10.91
C ALA A 116 -14.44 -9.65 11.21
N GLY A 117 -14.05 -8.89 10.17
CA GLY A 117 -13.38 -7.60 10.31
C GLY A 117 -11.95 -7.73 10.83
N ILE A 118 -11.25 -8.80 10.45
CA ILE A 118 -9.88 -9.03 10.92
C ILE A 118 -8.94 -9.06 9.71
N ALA A 119 -7.98 -8.14 9.71
CA ALA A 119 -6.87 -8.09 8.77
C ALA A 119 -5.64 -8.82 9.33
N TYR A 120 -4.92 -9.47 8.42
CA TYR A 120 -3.75 -10.29 8.74
C TYR A 120 -2.55 -9.91 7.88
N GLY A 121 -1.37 -9.90 8.50
CA GLY A 121 -0.08 -9.73 7.86
C GLY A 121 1.02 -10.59 8.50
N ASP A 122 2.15 -10.71 7.81
CA ASP A 122 3.35 -11.43 8.25
C ASP A 122 4.65 -10.70 7.91
N ALA A 123 5.73 -10.99 8.63
CA ALA A 123 7.07 -10.63 8.22
C ALA A 123 8.09 -11.66 8.70
N ASP A 124 8.76 -12.29 7.72
CA ASP A 124 9.75 -13.32 7.95
C ASP A 124 10.77 -12.90 9.00
N THR A 125 11.08 -13.79 9.93
CA THR A 125 12.18 -13.60 10.88
C THR A 125 13.25 -14.65 10.65
N SER A 126 14.47 -14.33 11.08
CA SER A 126 15.59 -15.23 10.87
C SER A 126 15.67 -16.41 11.85
N SER A 127 14.60 -16.76 12.59
CA SER A 127 14.68 -17.87 13.56
C SER A 127 14.89 -19.20 12.83
N LYS A 128 15.77 -20.05 13.37
CA LYS A 128 15.96 -21.43 12.87
C LYS A 128 15.20 -22.47 13.68
N TRP A 129 14.29 -22.02 14.54
CA TRP A 129 13.48 -22.88 15.40
C TRP A 129 12.18 -23.22 14.69
N ILE A 130 12.33 -24.04 13.65
CA ILE A 130 11.25 -24.42 12.73
C ILE A 130 10.90 -25.88 12.89
N ASN A 131 9.73 -26.28 12.41
CA ASN A 131 9.40 -27.68 12.20
C ASN A 131 10.29 -28.24 11.07
N PRO A 132 11.11 -29.27 11.33
CA PRO A 132 12.10 -29.75 10.37
C PRO A 132 11.51 -30.63 9.26
N THR A 133 10.22 -30.95 9.29
CA THR A 133 9.61 -31.82 8.29
C THR A 133 9.45 -31.10 6.94
N LYS A 134 9.47 -31.85 5.84
CA LYS A 134 9.11 -31.33 4.50
C LYS A 134 7.62 -30.99 4.34
N LYS A 135 6.84 -31.19 5.40
CA LYS A 135 5.39 -31.01 5.47
C LYS A 135 5.02 -29.88 6.42
N ALA A 136 6.00 -29.20 6.99
CA ALA A 136 5.79 -28.03 7.80
C ALA A 136 5.01 -26.97 7.02
N TRP A 137 4.10 -26.29 7.70
CA TRP A 137 3.30 -25.22 7.14
C TRP A 137 4.17 -23.99 6.86
N ASP A 138 3.89 -23.29 5.77
CA ASP A 138 4.52 -22.00 5.49
C ASP A 138 3.82 -20.86 6.26
N ASP A 139 4.36 -19.65 6.10
CA ASP A 139 3.80 -18.37 6.55
C ASP A 139 2.32 -18.23 6.14
N PHE A 140 2.00 -18.49 4.89
CA PHE A 140 0.64 -18.36 4.35
C PHE A 140 -0.36 -19.36 4.93
N ASP A 141 0.07 -20.60 5.21
CA ASP A 141 -0.76 -21.59 5.90
C ASP A 141 -1.15 -21.14 7.30
N TRP A 142 -0.24 -20.43 7.96
CA TRP A 142 -0.42 -19.92 9.31
C TRP A 142 -1.52 -18.86 9.33
N ILE A 143 -1.42 -17.85 8.46
CA ILE A 143 -2.44 -16.81 8.30
C ILE A 143 -3.78 -17.43 7.90
N ARG A 144 -3.81 -18.29 6.87
CA ARG A 144 -5.03 -18.94 6.38
C ARG A 144 -5.77 -19.67 7.51
N TYR A 145 -5.05 -20.42 8.34
CA TYR A 145 -5.65 -21.20 9.43
C TYR A 145 -6.44 -20.36 10.43
N ALA A 146 -5.97 -19.14 10.73
CA ALA A 146 -6.67 -18.21 11.61
C ALA A 146 -7.75 -17.42 10.86
N CYS A 147 -7.41 -16.88 9.69
CA CYS A 147 -8.29 -16.06 8.85
C CYS A 147 -9.59 -16.78 8.51
N GLU A 148 -9.55 -18.08 8.23
CA GLU A 148 -10.74 -18.84 7.85
C GLU A 148 -11.64 -19.24 9.04
N LYS A 149 -11.25 -18.98 10.31
CA LYS A 149 -11.92 -19.49 11.53
C LYS A 149 -12.20 -18.47 12.63
N ALA A 150 -11.40 -17.42 12.73
CA ALA A 150 -11.45 -16.51 13.85
C ALA A 150 -12.67 -15.60 13.76
N ASN A 151 -13.45 -15.54 14.85
CA ASN A 151 -14.57 -14.61 15.00
C ASN A 151 -14.14 -13.29 15.67
N THR A 152 -12.99 -13.28 16.34
CA THR A 152 -12.45 -12.14 17.10
C THR A 152 -10.94 -12.11 17.02
N GLU A 153 -10.34 -10.96 17.34
CA GLU A 153 -8.89 -10.74 17.38
C GLU A 153 -8.20 -11.68 18.37
N ASP A 154 -8.77 -11.85 19.58
CA ASP A 154 -8.26 -12.77 20.59
C ASP A 154 -8.26 -14.23 20.11
N MET A 155 -9.34 -14.63 19.41
CA MET A 155 -9.43 -15.98 18.83
C MET A 155 -8.40 -16.17 17.71
N ALA A 156 -8.18 -15.15 16.88
CA ALA A 156 -7.14 -15.17 15.86
C ALA A 156 -5.75 -15.38 16.51
N VAL A 157 -5.42 -14.61 17.55
CA VAL A 157 -4.17 -14.77 18.32
C VAL A 157 -4.04 -16.18 18.89
N ASP A 158 -5.11 -16.74 19.47
CA ASP A 158 -5.10 -18.10 20.02
C ASP A 158 -4.88 -19.18 18.95
N LEU A 159 -5.50 -19.04 17.78
CA LEU A 159 -5.29 -19.95 16.66
C LEU A 159 -3.84 -19.85 16.14
N LEU A 160 -3.33 -18.63 15.96
CA LEU A 160 -1.96 -18.39 15.51
C LEU A 160 -0.92 -18.86 16.53
N THR A 161 -1.23 -18.88 17.82
CA THR A 161 -0.24 -19.17 18.87
C THR A 161 -0.47 -20.50 19.57
N LYS A 162 -1.56 -20.64 20.33
CA LYS A 162 -1.83 -21.85 21.13
C LYS A 162 -2.00 -23.06 20.22
N ASP A 163 -2.72 -22.90 19.11
CA ASP A 163 -2.97 -24.02 18.21
C ASP A 163 -1.76 -24.27 17.29
N VAL A 164 -1.39 -23.30 16.46
CA VAL A 164 -0.34 -23.50 15.45
C VAL A 164 1.05 -23.71 16.06
N VAL A 165 1.41 -22.95 17.11
CA VAL A 165 2.74 -23.05 17.73
C VAL A 165 2.75 -24.11 18.84
N LYS A 166 1.95 -23.94 19.90
CA LYS A 166 2.08 -24.79 21.10
C LYS A 166 1.54 -26.21 20.92
N LYS A 167 0.42 -26.39 20.22
CA LYS A 167 -0.18 -27.74 20.04
C LYS A 167 0.36 -28.44 18.80
N MET A 168 0.46 -27.72 17.68
CA MET A 168 0.81 -28.33 16.39
C MET A 168 2.29 -28.24 16.04
N HIS A 169 3.04 -27.28 16.61
CA HIS A 169 4.41 -26.98 16.18
C HIS A 169 4.52 -26.93 14.65
N ALA A 170 3.58 -26.23 14.00
CA ALA A 170 3.29 -26.48 12.59
C ALA A 170 4.30 -25.85 11.62
N THR A 171 4.80 -24.66 11.97
CA THR A 171 5.44 -23.76 11.02
C THR A 171 6.86 -24.19 10.64
N GLY A 172 7.18 -24.13 9.36
CA GLY A 172 8.50 -24.32 8.77
C GLY A 172 9.30 -23.01 8.67
N VAL A 173 8.70 -21.91 9.11
CA VAL A 173 9.27 -20.56 9.12
C VAL A 173 9.06 -19.93 10.49
N ALA A 174 9.57 -18.73 10.70
CA ALA A 174 9.36 -18.00 11.94
C ALA A 174 9.03 -16.57 11.57
N GLU A 175 7.99 -16.03 12.19
CA GLU A 175 7.29 -14.86 11.68
C GLU A 175 7.06 -13.82 12.77
N ASN A 176 7.00 -12.57 12.35
CA ASN A 176 6.23 -11.55 13.03
C ASN A 176 4.85 -11.54 12.36
N LEU A 177 3.79 -11.85 13.09
CA LEU A 177 2.43 -11.86 12.56
C LEU A 177 1.68 -10.64 13.10
N PHE A 178 0.86 -10.06 12.24
CA PHE A 178 0.06 -8.88 12.54
C PHE A 178 -1.41 -9.27 12.43
N VAL A 179 -2.18 -8.93 13.46
CA VAL A 179 -3.63 -9.11 13.48
C VAL A 179 -4.23 -7.78 13.86
N VAL A 180 -5.07 -7.21 13.02
CA VAL A 180 -5.77 -5.94 13.30
C VAL A 180 -7.25 -6.17 13.11
N GLY A 181 -8.02 -5.94 14.17
CA GLY A 181 -9.47 -6.00 14.13
C GLY A 181 -10.13 -4.69 14.54
N PRO A 182 -11.45 -4.67 14.70
CA PRO A 182 -12.20 -3.45 15.02
C PRO A 182 -11.79 -2.83 16.35
N LYS A 183 -11.35 -3.62 17.35
CA LYS A 183 -11.10 -3.09 18.70
C LYS A 183 -9.64 -2.81 18.99
N LYS A 184 -8.73 -3.58 18.38
CA LYS A 184 -7.30 -3.57 18.70
C LYS A 184 -6.47 -4.30 17.66
N GLY A 185 -5.17 -4.04 17.72
CA GLY A 185 -4.15 -4.75 16.98
C GLY A 185 -3.31 -5.69 17.86
N TYR A 186 -2.59 -6.59 17.21
CA TYR A 186 -1.62 -7.48 17.82
C TYR A 186 -0.39 -7.61 16.93
N VAL A 187 0.77 -7.68 17.58
CA VAL A 187 2.01 -8.15 17.00
C VAL A 187 2.44 -9.42 17.71
N ILE A 188 2.63 -10.48 16.95
CA ILE A 188 2.98 -11.80 17.44
C ILE A 188 4.34 -12.19 16.86
N GLU A 189 5.38 -12.21 17.69
CA GLU A 189 6.65 -12.82 17.28
C GLU A 189 6.60 -14.30 17.59
N ALA A 190 6.75 -15.17 16.59
CA ALA A 190 6.60 -16.60 16.79
C ALA A 190 7.52 -17.45 15.90
N ASP A 191 7.87 -18.62 16.44
CA ASP A 191 8.53 -19.70 15.72
C ASP A 191 7.78 -21.02 16.00
N ALA A 192 8.29 -22.17 15.55
CA ALA A 192 7.58 -23.44 15.73
C ALA A 192 7.41 -23.87 17.19
N PHE A 193 8.08 -23.24 18.15
CA PHE A 193 8.09 -23.67 19.56
C PHE A 193 7.72 -22.57 20.55
N ARG A 194 7.87 -21.30 20.16
CA ARG A 194 7.73 -20.16 21.06
C ARG A 194 6.97 -19.05 20.37
N TYR A 195 6.32 -18.24 21.19
CA TYR A 195 5.72 -17.00 20.73
C TYR A 195 5.72 -15.95 21.83
N LYS A 196 5.60 -14.69 21.40
CA LYS A 196 5.36 -13.51 22.21
C LYS A 196 4.27 -12.71 21.54
N VAL A 197 3.28 -12.28 22.32
CA VAL A 197 2.15 -11.48 21.85
C VAL A 197 2.28 -10.11 22.50
N LYS A 198 2.18 -9.06 21.70
CA LYS A 198 2.03 -7.68 22.13
C LYS A 198 0.70 -7.16 21.60
N GLU A 199 -0.16 -6.73 22.50
CA GLU A 199 -1.40 -6.02 22.20
C GLU A 199 -1.10 -4.56 21.85
N VAL A 200 -1.86 -4.00 20.91
CA VAL A 200 -1.78 -2.63 20.43
C VAL A 200 -3.18 -2.05 20.46
N ASP A 201 -3.57 -1.54 21.62
CA ASP A 201 -4.87 -0.86 21.79
C ASP A 201 -4.81 0.58 21.28
N ASN A 202 -3.72 1.27 21.60
CA ASN A 202 -3.46 2.65 21.23
C ASN A 202 -2.03 2.79 20.72
N GLY A 203 -1.85 3.60 19.68
CA GLY A 203 -0.55 3.95 19.13
C GLY A 203 -0.16 3.19 17.88
N VAL A 204 1.13 3.32 17.55
CA VAL A 204 1.70 2.77 16.32
C VAL A 204 2.76 1.73 16.62
N VAL A 205 2.75 0.64 15.85
CA VAL A 205 3.85 -0.31 15.78
C VAL A 205 4.34 -0.42 14.35
N VAL A 206 5.63 -0.14 14.16
CA VAL A 206 6.35 -0.41 12.92
C VAL A 206 7.26 -1.61 13.16
N MET A 207 7.28 -2.54 12.22
CA MET A 207 8.15 -3.70 12.31
C MET A 207 8.50 -4.24 10.92
N SER A 208 9.66 -4.87 10.80
CA SER A 208 10.06 -5.59 9.58
C SER A 208 10.60 -6.97 9.96
N ASN A 209 11.49 -7.53 9.15
CA ASN A 209 11.85 -8.95 9.11
C ASN A 209 12.81 -9.41 10.23
N TYR A 210 12.57 -8.95 11.45
CA TYR A 210 13.41 -9.23 12.62
C TYR A 210 12.56 -9.30 13.89
N PRO A 211 12.87 -10.22 14.82
CA PRO A 211 12.22 -10.24 16.11
C PRO A 211 12.74 -9.12 17.00
N LYS A 212 11.96 -8.65 17.97
CA LYS A 212 12.45 -7.80 19.07
C LYS A 212 12.55 -8.62 20.35
N GLU A 213 11.44 -9.21 20.75
CA GLU A 213 11.30 -10.02 21.96
C GLU A 213 12.05 -11.36 21.83
N LEU A 214 11.97 -12.00 20.66
CA LEU A 214 12.68 -13.26 20.38
C LEU A 214 14.15 -13.04 19.95
N TRP A 215 14.63 -11.78 19.88
CA TRP A 215 16.00 -11.44 19.45
C TRP A 215 17.06 -12.26 20.18
N ARG A 216 16.97 -12.38 21.50
CA ARG A 216 18.00 -13.05 22.32
C ARG A 216 18.10 -14.56 22.07
N ILE A 217 17.12 -15.12 21.40
CA ILE A 217 16.99 -16.57 21.24
C ILE A 217 17.54 -17.03 19.87
N GLN A 218 17.75 -16.09 18.93
CA GLN A 218 18.31 -16.39 17.60
C GLN A 218 19.86 -16.31 17.60
N ILE A 219 20.49 -17.24 18.32
CA ILE A 219 21.94 -17.26 18.66
C ILE A 219 22.88 -17.03 17.47
N ARG A 220 22.53 -17.51 16.27
CA ARG A 220 23.42 -17.45 15.09
C ARG A 220 23.19 -16.22 14.20
N ASN A 221 22.03 -15.58 14.30
CA ASN A 221 21.61 -14.56 13.34
C ASN A 221 21.56 -13.16 13.97
N THR A 222 21.00 -13.03 15.17
CA THR A 222 20.81 -11.73 15.84
C THR A 222 21.88 -11.49 16.90
N LEU A 223 22.19 -12.50 17.73
CA LEU A 223 23.13 -12.33 18.84
C LEU A 223 24.50 -11.84 18.38
N PRO A 224 25.12 -12.30 17.27
CA PRO A 224 26.42 -11.79 16.83
C PRO A 224 26.38 -10.29 16.48
N ILE A 225 25.23 -9.75 16.09
CA ILE A 225 25.00 -8.34 15.76
C ILE A 225 24.95 -7.51 17.05
N SER A 226 24.01 -7.82 17.94
CA SER A 226 23.84 -7.10 19.22
C SER A 226 23.22 -7.98 20.31
N ARG A 227 23.41 -7.58 21.58
CA ARG A 227 22.87 -8.32 22.74
C ARG A 227 21.34 -8.26 22.85
N SER A 228 20.73 -7.19 22.37
CA SER A 228 19.28 -7.03 22.22
C SER A 228 18.97 -6.16 21.00
N PHE A 229 17.71 -6.20 20.57
CA PHE A 229 17.20 -5.28 19.56
C PHE A 229 17.47 -3.81 19.95
N ASP A 230 17.18 -3.41 21.19
CA ASP A 230 17.37 -2.03 21.65
C ASP A 230 18.79 -1.61 22.02
N THR A 231 19.81 -2.41 21.70
CA THR A 231 21.18 -2.05 22.07
C THR A 231 21.67 -0.86 21.23
N VAL A 232 21.90 0.26 21.90
CA VAL A 232 22.56 1.47 21.37
C VAL A 232 23.87 1.71 22.12
N VAL A 233 24.88 2.19 21.41
CA VAL A 233 26.14 2.67 21.98
C VAL A 233 26.43 4.05 21.43
N GLU A 234 26.43 5.05 22.31
CA GLU A 234 26.87 6.41 22.01
C GLU A 234 28.14 6.71 22.81
N LYS A 235 29.21 7.17 22.14
CA LYS A 235 30.47 7.55 22.79
C LYS A 235 31.42 8.27 21.85
N TYR A 236 32.37 8.99 22.45
CA TYR A 236 33.58 9.43 21.76
C TYR A 236 34.51 8.27 21.38
N VAL A 237 34.98 8.30 20.12
CA VAL A 237 35.92 7.33 19.57
C VAL A 237 37.15 8.01 18.97
N ARG A 238 38.28 7.30 18.95
CA ARG A 238 39.53 7.70 18.30
C ARG A 238 39.80 6.89 17.04
N ASN A 239 40.74 7.38 16.23
CA ASN A 239 41.28 6.63 15.10
C ASN A 239 41.67 5.20 15.48
N LYS A 240 41.28 4.26 14.63
CA LYS A 240 41.43 2.80 14.75
C LYS A 240 40.65 2.13 15.88
N GLN A 241 39.85 2.89 16.66
CA GLN A 241 39.02 2.31 17.70
C GLN A 241 37.90 1.45 17.11
N THR A 242 37.58 0.37 17.82
CA THR A 242 36.50 -0.55 17.48
C THR A 242 35.30 -0.31 18.39
N VAL A 243 34.09 -0.31 17.81
CA VAL A 243 32.82 -0.17 18.54
C VAL A 243 31.93 -1.38 18.28
N ARG A 244 31.31 -1.87 19.36
CA ARG A 244 30.50 -3.10 19.39
C ARG A 244 29.20 -2.82 20.11
N LEU A 245 28.12 -3.48 19.69
CA LEU A 245 26.82 -3.47 20.36
C LEU A 245 26.75 -4.56 21.43
N LYS A 246 27.75 -4.59 22.32
CA LYS A 246 27.94 -5.62 23.37
C LYS A 246 27.90 -7.05 22.81
N SER A 247 28.41 -7.24 21.58
CA SER A 247 28.48 -8.53 20.89
C SER A 247 29.74 -8.67 20.01
N ILE A 248 29.79 -9.70 19.16
CA ILE A 248 30.92 -10.15 18.36
C ILE A 248 31.19 -9.18 17.21
N TYR A 249 30.15 -8.79 16.46
CA TYR A 249 30.29 -7.87 15.34
C TYR A 249 30.60 -6.46 15.81
N ALA A 250 31.35 -5.77 14.97
CA ALA A 250 31.92 -4.48 15.30
C ALA A 250 32.08 -3.63 14.05
N ILE A 251 32.22 -2.33 14.27
CA ILE A 251 32.77 -1.39 13.31
C ILE A 251 34.13 -0.91 13.79
N LYS A 252 35.00 -0.53 12.86
CA LYS A 252 36.28 0.11 13.11
C LYS A 252 36.29 1.48 12.46
N VAL A 253 36.58 2.51 13.25
CA VAL A 253 36.82 3.87 12.75
C VAL A 253 38.24 3.91 12.19
N ASP A 254 38.37 3.98 10.88
CA ASP A 254 39.67 3.99 10.22
C ASP A 254 40.31 5.37 10.21
N GLU A 255 39.51 6.42 10.08
CA GLU A 255 39.95 7.82 9.97
C GLU A 255 38.88 8.76 10.53
N ILE A 256 39.31 9.86 11.14
CA ILE A 256 38.52 11.00 11.60
C ILE A 256 39.14 12.21 10.90
N GLY A 257 38.38 12.82 10.01
CA GLY A 257 38.71 14.08 9.33
C GLY A 257 38.20 15.29 10.11
N GLU A 258 38.08 16.44 9.45
CA GLU A 258 37.56 17.66 10.07
C GLU A 258 36.05 17.58 10.33
N ASP A 259 35.30 17.03 9.38
CA ASP A 259 33.83 16.97 9.37
C ASP A 259 33.29 15.56 9.03
N PHE A 260 34.16 14.54 8.99
CA PHE A 260 33.77 13.18 8.63
C PHE A 260 34.51 12.10 9.42
N ILE A 261 33.95 10.89 9.39
CA ILE A 261 34.63 9.64 9.77
C ILE A 261 34.60 8.64 8.62
N LYS A 262 35.66 7.83 8.50
CA LYS A 262 35.65 6.63 7.66
C LYS A 262 35.53 5.39 8.53
N VAL A 263 34.52 4.58 8.26
CA VAL A 263 34.16 3.43 9.08
C VAL A 263 34.09 2.18 8.21
N LYS A 264 34.54 1.04 8.74
CA LYS A 264 34.36 -0.26 8.10
C LYS A 264 33.89 -1.32 9.08
N PRO A 265 33.16 -2.36 8.63
CA PRO A 265 32.84 -3.50 9.46
C PRO A 265 34.11 -4.29 9.82
N SER A 266 34.12 -4.92 10.99
CA SER A 266 35.18 -5.87 11.35
C SER A 266 35.18 -7.08 10.41
N PHE A 267 36.28 -7.84 10.33
CA PHE A 267 36.43 -8.91 9.32
C PHE A 267 35.27 -9.93 9.29
N PHE A 268 34.90 -10.51 10.43
CA PHE A 268 33.77 -11.46 10.50
C PHE A 268 32.42 -10.82 10.20
N HIS A 269 32.25 -9.56 10.62
CA HIS A 269 31.06 -8.79 10.30
C HIS A 269 30.96 -8.59 8.78
N ALA A 270 32.04 -8.12 8.15
CA ALA A 270 32.15 -7.87 6.72
C ALA A 270 31.91 -9.12 5.87
N LEU A 271 32.43 -10.26 6.31
CA LEU A 271 32.18 -11.55 5.65
C LEU A 271 30.69 -11.90 5.65
N LYS A 272 30.02 -11.76 6.80
CA LYS A 272 28.61 -12.11 6.96
C LYS A 272 27.66 -11.12 6.27
N SER A 273 27.99 -9.82 6.28
CA SER A 273 27.21 -8.78 5.61
C SER A 273 27.59 -8.57 4.14
N LYS A 274 28.47 -9.40 3.57
CA LYS A 274 28.98 -9.29 2.20
C LYS A 274 29.56 -7.89 1.87
N SER A 275 30.25 -7.29 2.83
CA SER A 275 30.80 -5.92 2.75
C SER A 275 32.32 -5.90 3.00
N ILE A 276 33.03 -6.91 2.49
CA ILE A 276 34.50 -6.99 2.57
C ILE A 276 35.09 -5.87 1.73
N GLY A 277 36.04 -5.13 2.30
CA GLY A 277 36.71 -4.01 1.62
C GLY A 277 35.88 -2.72 1.57
N THR A 278 34.62 -2.74 2.00
CA THR A 278 33.76 -1.55 2.04
C THR A 278 34.21 -0.61 3.16
N ILE A 279 34.49 0.65 2.79
CA ILE A 279 34.75 1.76 3.70
C ILE A 279 33.67 2.81 3.45
N THR A 280 32.97 3.20 4.50
CA THR A 280 31.87 4.17 4.44
C THR A 280 32.33 5.48 5.05
N THR A 281 32.27 6.58 4.29
CA THR A 281 32.47 7.94 4.78
C THR A 281 31.16 8.51 5.31
N ILE A 282 31.17 9.03 6.53
CA ILE A 282 29.99 9.56 7.24
C ILE A 282 30.32 10.97 7.71
N ASN A 283 29.55 11.96 7.28
CA ASN A 283 29.73 13.37 7.65
C ASN A 283 29.00 13.70 8.96
N ILE A 284 29.32 14.84 9.57
CA ILE A 284 28.62 15.31 10.79
C ILE A 284 27.11 15.43 10.50
N SER A 285 26.31 15.00 11.46
CA SER A 285 24.85 14.90 11.38
C SER A 285 24.34 13.92 10.31
N GLU A 286 25.21 13.08 9.75
CA GLU A 286 24.84 12.04 8.80
C GLU A 286 24.76 10.67 9.49
N ARG A 287 23.80 9.87 9.05
CA ARG A 287 23.63 8.46 9.41
C ARG A 287 23.88 7.58 8.19
N LYS A 288 24.65 6.50 8.34
CA LYS A 288 24.85 5.50 7.27
C LYS A 288 24.89 4.07 7.78
N THR A 289 24.49 3.15 6.91
CA THR A 289 24.59 1.71 7.14
C THR A 289 26.02 1.21 6.94
N VAL A 290 26.54 0.46 7.92
CA VAL A 290 27.84 -0.23 7.88
C VAL A 290 27.64 -1.70 8.27
N GLY A 291 27.44 -2.56 7.26
CA GLY A 291 27.08 -3.97 7.46
C GLY A 291 25.67 -4.12 8.07
N PHE A 292 25.58 -4.72 9.24
CA PHE A 292 24.37 -4.84 10.06
C PHE A 292 24.16 -3.67 11.02
N PHE A 293 25.06 -2.69 11.07
CA PHE A 293 24.97 -1.55 11.97
C PHE A 293 24.52 -0.29 11.22
N SER A 294 23.87 0.61 11.94
CA SER A 294 23.70 2.01 11.55
C SER A 294 24.64 2.85 12.42
N VAL A 295 25.35 3.77 11.78
CA VAL A 295 26.36 4.63 12.41
C VAL A 295 26.02 6.07 12.09
N GLU A 296 25.89 6.87 13.13
CA GLU A 296 25.61 8.30 13.06
C GLU A 296 26.78 9.07 13.68
N LEU A 297 27.27 10.09 12.98
CA LEU A 297 28.31 10.99 13.47
C LEU A 297 27.65 12.24 14.03
N ILE A 298 27.73 12.44 15.35
CA ILE A 298 27.07 13.55 16.04
C ILE A 298 27.96 14.79 16.01
N ASP A 299 29.22 14.65 16.42
CA ASP A 299 30.20 15.74 16.45
C ASP A 299 31.64 15.24 16.30
N ILE A 300 32.56 16.17 16.10
CA ILE A 300 34.00 15.94 16.20
C ILE A 300 34.60 17.00 17.13
N VAL A 301 35.33 16.54 18.15
CA VAL A 301 36.05 17.39 19.11
C VAL A 301 37.53 17.02 19.09
N GLY A 302 38.32 17.82 18.38
CA GLY A 302 39.75 17.58 18.18
C GLY A 302 39.98 16.28 17.40
N ASN A 303 40.62 15.29 18.03
CA ASN A 303 40.90 13.98 17.42
C ASN A 303 39.92 12.86 17.83
N LYS A 304 38.75 13.24 18.35
CA LYS A 304 37.70 12.32 18.77
C LYS A 304 36.42 12.64 18.02
N ALA A 305 35.70 11.61 17.60
CA ALA A 305 34.36 11.73 17.01
C ALA A 305 33.32 11.20 18.01
N ASN A 306 32.24 11.91 18.28
CA ASN A 306 31.09 11.34 18.98
C ASN A 306 30.22 10.60 17.99
N ILE A 307 30.05 9.29 18.20
CA ILE A 307 29.24 8.45 17.32
C ILE A 307 28.14 7.76 18.10
N ARG A 308 26.97 7.63 17.47
CA ARG A 308 25.86 6.76 17.90
C ARG A 308 25.79 5.54 16.98
N VAL A 309 25.81 4.36 17.57
CA VAL A 309 25.77 3.08 16.84
C VAL A 309 24.63 2.24 17.37
N CYS A 310 23.81 1.72 16.46
CA CYS A 310 22.77 0.73 16.75
C CYS A 310 22.73 -0.31 15.61
N ASN A 311 21.91 -1.34 15.74
CA ASN A 311 21.68 -2.25 14.61
C ASN A 311 20.78 -1.55 13.58
N LYS A 312 20.97 -1.88 12.29
CA LYS A 312 20.26 -1.21 11.19
C LYS A 312 18.74 -1.37 11.23
N PHE A 313 18.24 -2.41 11.89
CA PHE A 313 16.82 -2.71 12.01
C PHE A 313 16.15 -1.73 12.97
N LYS A 314 16.74 -1.52 14.15
CA LYS A 314 16.33 -0.47 15.09
C LYS A 314 16.39 0.92 14.46
N ALA A 315 17.47 1.23 13.73
CA ALA A 315 17.60 2.51 13.04
C ALA A 315 16.46 2.74 12.03
N TRP A 316 16.04 1.68 11.33
CA TRP A 316 14.94 1.75 10.37
C TRP A 316 13.60 2.00 11.06
N GLU A 317 13.31 1.31 12.16
CA GLU A 317 12.12 1.57 12.96
C GLU A 317 12.10 2.99 13.55
N GLU A 318 13.22 3.45 14.12
CA GLU A 318 13.36 4.83 14.62
C GLU A 318 13.07 5.82 13.50
N LYS A 319 13.61 5.57 12.29
CA LYS A 319 13.41 6.46 11.14
C LYS A 319 11.97 6.46 10.63
N MET A 320 11.31 5.30 10.60
CA MET A 320 9.90 5.23 10.23
C MET A 320 9.02 5.95 11.25
N ILE A 321 9.30 5.78 12.55
CA ILE A 321 8.57 6.49 13.61
C ILE A 321 8.77 8.01 13.48
N GLU A 322 9.97 8.51 13.15
CA GLU A 322 10.20 9.94 12.88
C GLU A 322 9.26 10.52 11.80
N HIS A 323 8.87 9.71 10.80
CA HIS A 323 7.93 10.11 9.74
C HIS A 323 6.46 9.99 10.14
N ILE A 324 6.15 9.11 11.10
CA ILE A 324 4.78 8.80 11.54
C ILE A 324 4.34 9.69 12.68
N GLU A 325 5.22 9.94 13.66
CA GLU A 325 4.92 10.68 14.89
C GLU A 325 4.24 12.04 14.62
N PRO A 326 4.62 12.84 13.60
CA PRO A 326 3.94 14.10 13.30
C PRO A 326 2.46 13.96 12.92
N LYS A 327 2.02 12.75 12.56
CA LYS A 327 0.65 12.39 12.17
C LYS A 327 -0.10 11.62 13.25
N TYR A 328 0.49 11.39 14.42
CA TYR A 328 -0.17 10.67 15.50
C TYR A 328 -1.50 11.34 15.88
N GLY A 329 -2.58 10.56 15.93
CA GLY A 329 -3.95 11.04 16.17
C GLY A 329 -4.67 11.57 14.94
N SER A 330 -4.02 11.50 13.77
CA SER A 330 -4.59 11.89 12.48
C SER A 330 -4.06 11.01 11.34
N ILE A 331 -3.73 9.75 11.63
CA ILE A 331 -3.20 8.84 10.61
C ILE A 331 -4.34 8.35 9.72
N THR A 332 -4.18 8.55 8.41
CA THR A 332 -5.16 8.18 7.38
C THR A 332 -4.65 7.06 6.47
N ILE A 333 -5.53 6.52 5.62
CA ILE A 333 -5.13 5.61 4.52
C ILE A 333 -4.11 6.29 3.60
N LYS A 334 -4.25 7.60 3.33
CA LYS A 334 -3.35 8.32 2.43
C LYS A 334 -1.93 8.43 3.00
N ASP A 335 -1.80 8.61 4.32
CA ASP A 335 -0.50 8.58 4.98
C ASP A 335 0.18 7.21 4.80
N MET A 336 -0.58 6.11 4.94
CA MET A 336 -0.07 4.75 4.70
C MET A 336 0.37 4.51 3.25
N PHE A 337 -0.35 5.05 2.25
CA PHE A 337 0.09 5.01 0.85
C PHE A 337 1.44 5.70 0.67
N ASN A 338 1.58 6.91 1.23
CA ASN A 338 2.81 7.69 1.13
C ASN A 338 3.98 6.99 1.82
N TRP A 339 3.77 6.44 3.01
CA TRP A 339 4.80 5.68 3.72
C TRP A 339 5.22 4.43 2.96
N SER A 340 4.30 3.71 2.31
CA SER A 340 4.62 2.54 1.49
C SER A 340 5.53 2.85 0.29
N ARG A 341 5.56 4.11 -0.15
CA ARG A 341 6.33 4.59 -1.32
C ARG A 341 7.70 5.18 -0.96
N MET A 342 8.07 5.24 0.32
CA MET A 342 9.35 5.83 0.74
C MET A 342 10.55 5.06 0.17
N HIS A 343 11.53 5.78 -0.35
CA HIS A 343 12.76 5.22 -0.89
C HIS A 343 13.95 5.43 0.07
N LYS A 344 15.15 5.04 -0.39
CA LYS A 344 16.37 5.09 0.44
C LYS A 344 16.72 6.51 0.88
N LYS A 345 16.40 7.52 0.07
CA LYS A 345 16.79 8.91 0.35
C LYS A 345 16.01 9.46 1.55
N GLU A 346 14.73 9.13 1.62
CA GLU A 346 13.78 9.52 2.68
C GLU A 346 14.08 8.79 3.99
N LEU A 347 14.77 7.65 3.92
CA LEU A 347 15.10 6.80 5.07
C LEU A 347 16.61 6.79 5.40
N ASP A 348 17.35 7.87 5.14
CA ASP A 348 18.78 8.01 5.48
C ASP A 348 19.68 6.87 4.96
N GLY A 349 19.40 6.38 3.75
CA GLY A 349 20.10 5.26 3.14
C GLY A 349 19.80 3.90 3.77
N LEU A 350 18.83 3.84 4.69
CA LEU A 350 18.27 2.59 5.21
C LEU A 350 17.40 1.93 4.14
N ARG A 351 16.88 0.76 4.50
CA ARG A 351 16.07 -0.07 3.61
C ARG A 351 14.79 0.69 3.19
N PRO A 352 14.51 0.85 1.89
CA PRO A 352 13.32 1.57 1.40
C PRO A 352 12.02 0.82 1.73
N MET A 353 10.85 1.47 1.69
CA MET A 353 9.55 0.79 1.75
C MET A 353 9.17 0.16 0.40
N CYS A 354 9.35 0.89 -0.71
CA CYS A 354 9.25 0.36 -2.08
C CYS A 354 10.66 -0.05 -2.57
N GLU A 355 10.93 -1.35 -2.76
CA GLU A 355 12.28 -1.82 -3.10
C GLU A 355 12.48 -2.15 -4.59
N ASP A 356 13.58 -1.66 -5.17
CA ASP A 356 13.96 -2.01 -6.55
C ASP A 356 14.32 -3.50 -6.75
N TYR A 357 14.57 -4.24 -5.65
CA TYR A 357 15.06 -5.62 -5.71
C TYR A 357 13.93 -6.64 -5.89
N TYR A 358 12.71 -6.35 -5.41
CA TYR A 358 11.62 -7.32 -5.34
C TYR A 358 10.58 -7.12 -6.44
N LYS A 359 10.86 -7.70 -7.62
CA LYS A 359 10.00 -7.58 -8.81
C LYS A 359 8.48 -7.73 -8.56
N TYR A 360 8.07 -8.59 -7.63
CA TYR A 360 6.65 -8.90 -7.40
C TYR A 360 6.12 -8.35 -6.08
N GLU A 361 6.80 -7.36 -5.49
CA GLU A 361 6.38 -6.68 -4.26
C GLU A 361 4.95 -6.15 -4.38
N ALA A 362 4.10 -6.35 -3.38
CA ALA A 362 2.75 -5.77 -3.40
C ALA A 362 2.41 -5.14 -2.06
N VAL A 363 1.49 -4.18 -2.08
CA VAL A 363 1.10 -3.44 -0.88
C VAL A 363 -0.40 -3.53 -0.66
N ALA A 364 -0.78 -3.70 0.60
CA ALA A 364 -2.15 -3.57 1.06
C ALA A 364 -2.22 -2.61 2.24
N VAL A 365 -3.22 -1.74 2.26
CA VAL A 365 -3.61 -0.96 3.44
C VAL A 365 -5.01 -1.35 3.84
N TYR A 366 -5.19 -1.94 5.01
CA TYR A 366 -6.51 -2.29 5.54
C TYR A 366 -7.01 -1.20 6.47
N ARG A 367 -8.28 -0.83 6.31
CA ARG A 367 -9.04 0.01 7.25
C ARG A 367 -10.15 -0.81 7.86
N ILE A 368 -10.11 -0.93 9.18
CA ILE A 368 -11.05 -1.76 9.96
C ILE A 368 -11.82 -0.83 10.90
N PRO A 369 -13.07 -0.46 10.56
CA PRO A 369 -13.86 0.41 11.42
C PRO A 369 -14.27 -0.32 12.72
N GLU A 370 -14.52 0.45 13.79
CA GLU A 370 -15.00 -0.13 15.05
C GLU A 370 -16.42 -0.71 14.91
N GLU A 371 -17.26 -0.01 14.14
CA GLU A 371 -18.64 -0.38 13.85
C GLU A 371 -18.81 -0.82 12.39
N ASN A 372 -19.84 -1.62 12.11
CA ASN A 372 -20.15 -2.14 10.76
C ASN A 372 -18.99 -2.84 10.04
N TYR A 373 -17.98 -3.31 10.78
CA TYR A 373 -16.77 -3.94 10.26
C TYR A 373 -17.01 -5.17 9.39
N LYS A 374 -18.15 -5.84 9.53
CA LYS A 374 -18.51 -7.00 8.68
C LYS A 374 -18.78 -6.60 7.22
N THR A 375 -19.08 -5.32 7.00
CA THR A 375 -19.47 -4.77 5.71
C THR A 375 -18.43 -3.74 5.25
N LEU A 376 -18.07 -2.80 6.13
CA LEU A 376 -17.21 -1.65 5.80
C LEU A 376 -15.71 -1.89 6.03
N SER A 377 -15.29 -3.04 6.56
CA SER A 377 -13.86 -3.34 6.52
C SER A 377 -13.39 -3.43 5.08
N MET A 378 -12.28 -2.76 4.78
CA MET A 378 -11.75 -2.67 3.44
C MET A 378 -10.25 -2.85 3.39
N GLY A 379 -9.75 -3.18 2.22
CA GLY A 379 -8.36 -3.01 1.87
C GLY A 379 -8.19 -2.13 0.64
N TRP A 380 -7.04 -1.50 0.56
CA TRP A 380 -6.55 -0.78 -0.60
C TRP A 380 -5.33 -1.50 -1.14
N PHE A 381 -5.45 -2.01 -2.36
CA PHE A 381 -4.45 -2.86 -2.99
C PHE A 381 -3.65 -2.11 -4.05
N SER A 382 -2.33 -2.29 -4.00
CA SER A 382 -1.41 -1.90 -5.05
C SER A 382 -0.65 -3.14 -5.56
N PRO A 383 -0.84 -3.54 -6.84
CA PRO A 383 -0.17 -4.68 -7.41
C PRO A 383 1.25 -4.33 -7.89
N ASN A 384 2.23 -5.18 -7.56
CA ASN A 384 3.59 -5.18 -8.14
C ASN A 384 4.26 -3.79 -8.15
N HIS A 385 4.63 -3.30 -6.96
CA HIS A 385 5.18 -1.99 -6.56
C HIS A 385 4.16 -0.85 -6.41
N ALA A 386 4.07 -0.32 -5.18
CA ALA A 386 3.28 0.87 -4.86
C ALA A 386 3.79 2.15 -5.51
N CYS A 387 5.08 2.20 -5.84
CA CYS A 387 5.68 3.35 -6.52
C CYS A 387 5.40 3.40 -8.03
N SER A 388 4.70 2.41 -8.60
CA SER A 388 4.31 2.36 -10.04
C SER A 388 2.88 1.90 -10.28
N SER A 389 2.04 1.87 -9.26
CA SER A 389 0.61 1.54 -9.39
C SER A 389 -0.27 2.44 -8.53
N ILE A 390 -1.52 2.54 -8.94
CA ILE A 390 -2.60 3.25 -8.23
C ILE A 390 -3.23 2.29 -7.23
N PHE A 391 -3.37 2.71 -5.97
CA PHE A 391 -4.12 1.96 -4.97
C PHE A 391 -5.61 1.90 -5.32
N VAL A 392 -6.20 0.71 -5.21
CA VAL A 392 -7.62 0.47 -5.48
C VAL A 392 -8.34 -0.19 -4.31
N PRO A 393 -9.59 0.17 -4.02
CA PRO A 393 -10.30 -0.38 -2.87
C PRO A 393 -10.89 -1.76 -3.16
N PHE A 394 -11.11 -2.51 -2.09
CA PHE A 394 -11.98 -3.66 -2.02
C PHE A 394 -12.60 -3.74 -0.62
N HIS A 395 -13.91 -3.79 -0.51
CA HIS A 395 -14.60 -4.08 0.75
C HIS A 395 -14.75 -5.58 0.94
N ILE A 396 -14.79 -6.00 2.21
CA ILE A 396 -14.96 -7.41 2.55
C ILE A 396 -16.32 -7.97 2.11
N CYS A 397 -17.34 -7.11 1.97
CA CYS A 397 -18.64 -7.50 1.45
C CYS A 397 -18.61 -7.80 -0.05
N ASN A 398 -17.64 -7.29 -0.82
CA ASN A 398 -17.63 -7.41 -2.28
C ASN A 398 -17.85 -8.83 -2.81
N THR A 399 -18.73 -8.98 -3.77
CA THR A 399 -19.06 -10.28 -4.38
C THR A 399 -18.21 -10.59 -5.62
N ASP A 400 -17.55 -9.58 -6.18
CA ASP A 400 -16.74 -9.68 -7.39
C ASP A 400 -15.54 -8.71 -7.34
N ILE A 401 -14.56 -8.94 -8.21
CA ILE A 401 -13.36 -8.11 -8.38
C ILE A 401 -13.20 -7.81 -9.87
N TYR A 402 -12.74 -6.60 -10.21
CA TYR A 402 -12.46 -6.26 -11.60
C TYR A 402 -11.36 -7.16 -12.17
N SER A 403 -11.66 -7.87 -13.26
CA SER A 403 -10.87 -9.01 -13.74
C SER A 403 -9.36 -8.79 -13.91
N PRO A 404 -8.83 -7.60 -14.31
CA PRO A 404 -7.39 -7.35 -14.33
C PRO A 404 -6.68 -7.51 -12.98
N TYR A 405 -7.40 -7.33 -11.87
CA TYR A 405 -6.86 -7.50 -10.52
C TYR A 405 -6.98 -8.94 -10.00
N GLU A 406 -7.80 -9.79 -10.62
CA GLU A 406 -7.87 -11.23 -10.34
C GLU A 406 -6.93 -12.05 -11.22
N ASN A 407 -6.79 -11.65 -12.49
CA ASN A 407 -6.06 -12.41 -13.50
C ASN A 407 -4.58 -11.98 -13.59
N GLY A 408 -4.18 -10.90 -12.94
CA GLY A 408 -2.81 -10.37 -12.90
C GLY A 408 -2.42 -9.39 -14.01
N ASP A 409 -3.34 -9.00 -14.89
CA ASP A 409 -3.05 -8.02 -15.96
C ASP A 409 -2.66 -6.66 -15.36
N SER A 410 -3.32 -6.25 -14.26
CA SER A 410 -2.97 -5.02 -13.53
C SER A 410 -1.55 -5.08 -12.94
N ALA A 411 -1.17 -6.22 -12.36
CA ALA A 411 0.17 -6.45 -11.86
C ALA A 411 1.24 -6.46 -12.96
N GLN A 412 0.91 -6.99 -14.14
CA GLN A 412 1.81 -6.95 -15.28
C GLN A 412 1.94 -5.53 -15.85
N LEU A 413 0.86 -4.74 -15.85
CA LEU A 413 0.86 -3.35 -16.26
C LEU A 413 1.74 -2.49 -15.35
N SER A 414 1.61 -2.62 -14.02
CA SER A 414 2.50 -1.94 -13.06
C SER A 414 3.97 -2.27 -13.31
N LEU A 415 4.29 -3.55 -13.54
CA LEU A 415 5.65 -3.97 -13.90
C LEU A 415 6.15 -3.39 -15.22
N ASN A 416 5.27 -3.19 -16.20
CA ASN A 416 5.68 -2.56 -17.43
C ASN A 416 5.93 -1.07 -17.19
N LEU A 417 5.07 -0.39 -16.42
CA LEU A 417 5.21 1.03 -16.11
C LEU A 417 6.50 1.33 -15.34
N ILE A 418 6.87 0.50 -14.37
CA ILE A 418 8.12 0.69 -13.63
C ILE A 418 9.36 0.50 -14.52
N ASN A 419 9.30 -0.40 -15.51
CA ASN A 419 10.40 -0.58 -16.48
C ASN A 419 10.52 0.63 -17.43
N GLU A 420 9.41 1.27 -17.77
CA GLU A 420 9.36 2.39 -18.71
C GLU A 420 9.70 3.73 -18.04
N TYR A 421 9.17 3.97 -16.84
CA TYR A 421 9.27 5.26 -16.13
C TYR A 421 10.25 5.25 -14.96
N GLY A 422 10.68 4.08 -14.49
CA GLY A 422 11.45 3.94 -13.26
C GLY A 422 10.62 4.11 -12.00
N HIS A 423 11.29 3.97 -10.85
CA HIS A 423 10.66 4.14 -9.54
C HIS A 423 10.37 5.61 -9.25
N GLY A 424 9.15 5.89 -8.76
CA GLY A 424 8.79 7.19 -8.20
C GLY A 424 8.27 8.23 -9.19
N THR A 425 8.55 8.07 -10.50
CA THR A 425 8.20 9.06 -11.53
C THR A 425 6.70 9.32 -11.65
N LEU A 426 5.85 8.31 -11.41
CA LEU A 426 4.39 8.42 -11.57
C LEU A 426 3.66 8.73 -10.25
N ILE A 427 4.38 8.82 -9.12
CA ILE A 427 3.76 8.95 -7.79
C ILE A 427 2.88 10.19 -7.70
N ASP A 428 3.34 11.34 -8.17
CA ASP A 428 2.57 12.58 -8.06
C ASP A 428 1.24 12.51 -8.83
N MET A 429 1.25 11.87 -9.99
CA MET A 429 0.06 11.71 -10.84
C MET A 429 -0.93 10.71 -10.24
N TYR A 430 -0.41 9.62 -9.67
CA TYR A 430 -1.22 8.64 -8.97
C TYR A 430 -1.76 9.20 -7.66
N ASN A 431 -1.02 10.08 -7.00
CA ASN A 431 -1.47 10.74 -5.79
C ASN A 431 -2.75 11.56 -6.00
N THR A 432 -2.85 12.28 -7.13
CA THR A 432 -4.07 13.01 -7.51
C THR A 432 -5.23 12.05 -7.77
N THR A 433 -4.99 10.99 -8.55
CA THR A 433 -6.02 9.98 -8.87
C THR A 433 -6.57 9.32 -7.60
N GLU A 434 -5.69 8.91 -6.69
CA GLU A 434 -6.05 8.32 -5.41
C GLU A 434 -6.77 9.31 -4.49
N GLY A 435 -6.45 10.59 -4.58
CA GLY A 435 -7.17 11.65 -3.85
C GLY A 435 -8.64 11.71 -4.25
N VAL A 436 -8.92 11.64 -5.57
CA VAL A 436 -10.31 11.52 -6.07
C VAL A 436 -10.95 10.25 -5.52
N PHE A 437 -10.28 9.10 -5.63
CA PHE A 437 -10.88 7.83 -5.22
C PHE A 437 -11.20 7.78 -3.73
N LEU A 438 -10.33 8.34 -2.88
CA LEU A 438 -10.58 8.46 -1.45
C LEU A 438 -11.78 9.36 -1.17
N SER A 439 -11.82 10.56 -1.77
CA SER A 439 -12.94 11.49 -1.58
C SER A 439 -14.27 10.91 -2.05
N GLU A 440 -14.28 10.25 -3.21
CA GLU A 440 -15.51 9.64 -3.74
C GLU A 440 -15.94 8.44 -2.90
N LEU A 441 -15.01 7.72 -2.27
CA LEU A 441 -15.35 6.60 -1.39
C LEU A 441 -15.91 7.08 -0.05
N ASP A 442 -15.32 8.12 0.54
CA ASP A 442 -15.80 8.70 1.81
C ASP A 442 -17.25 9.20 1.66
N ASP A 443 -17.56 9.89 0.55
CA ASP A 443 -18.93 10.33 0.21
C ASP A 443 -19.93 9.15 0.13
N ILE A 444 -19.50 8.02 -0.45
CA ILE A 444 -20.35 6.83 -0.66
C ILE A 444 -20.58 6.08 0.65
N GLU A 445 -19.56 5.94 1.49
CA GLU A 445 -19.72 5.30 2.79
C GLU A 445 -20.56 6.14 3.76
N GLU A 446 -20.39 7.47 3.78
CA GLU A 446 -21.24 8.37 4.56
C GLU A 446 -22.71 8.20 4.15
N ASN A 447 -22.96 8.04 2.85
CA ASN A 447 -24.28 7.76 2.33
C ASN A 447 -24.87 6.44 2.83
N ILE A 448 -24.09 5.36 2.79
CA ILE A 448 -24.49 4.04 3.27
C ILE A 448 -24.84 4.09 4.75
N MET A 449 -23.99 4.74 5.54
CA MET A 449 -24.17 4.91 6.99
C MET A 449 -25.43 5.73 7.31
N SER A 450 -25.75 6.72 6.49
CA SER A 450 -26.91 7.60 6.68
C SER A 450 -28.25 6.95 6.30
N ASN A 451 -28.26 5.97 5.39
CA ASN A 451 -29.50 5.47 4.78
C ASN A 451 -29.98 4.09 5.26
N SER A 452 -29.33 3.48 6.27
CA SER A 452 -29.78 2.21 6.90
C SER A 452 -30.12 1.10 5.90
N TYR A 453 -29.31 0.95 4.85
CA TYR A 453 -29.47 -0.10 3.85
C TYR A 453 -29.27 -1.51 4.46
N ASN A 454 -29.88 -2.53 3.86
CA ASN A 454 -29.64 -3.92 4.27
C ASN A 454 -28.28 -4.42 3.72
N GLU A 455 -27.73 -5.48 4.33
CA GLU A 455 -26.38 -5.98 4.02
C GLU A 455 -26.19 -6.40 2.55
N ASP A 456 -27.18 -7.08 1.95
CA ASP A 456 -27.11 -7.52 0.54
C ASP A 456 -27.05 -6.31 -0.40
N LEU A 457 -27.86 -5.29 -0.15
CA LEU A 457 -27.88 -4.05 -0.92
C LEU A 457 -26.56 -3.29 -0.81
N ILE A 458 -25.99 -3.21 0.40
CA ILE A 458 -24.68 -2.57 0.62
C ILE A 458 -23.59 -3.35 -0.12
N SER A 459 -23.65 -4.68 -0.09
CA SER A 459 -22.70 -5.55 -0.79
C SER A 459 -22.71 -5.30 -2.29
N ASP A 460 -23.89 -5.27 -2.93
CA ASP A 460 -24.01 -5.00 -4.37
C ASP A 460 -23.55 -3.56 -4.70
N TYR A 461 -23.95 -2.59 -3.87
CA TYR A 461 -23.54 -1.19 -4.02
C TYR A 461 -22.00 -1.06 -4.00
N LEU A 462 -21.34 -1.51 -2.94
CA LEU A 462 -19.90 -1.39 -2.78
C LEU A 462 -19.13 -2.22 -3.81
N THR A 463 -19.67 -3.37 -4.24
CA THR A 463 -19.07 -4.16 -5.33
C THR A 463 -19.03 -3.35 -6.63
N ILE A 464 -20.14 -2.72 -7.03
CA ILE A 464 -20.20 -1.89 -8.25
C ILE A 464 -19.22 -0.71 -8.14
N PHE A 465 -19.21 -0.04 -6.99
CA PHE A 465 -18.37 1.13 -6.77
C PHE A 465 -16.87 0.78 -6.83
N ASP A 466 -16.44 -0.21 -6.06
CA ASP A 466 -15.04 -0.64 -6.01
C ASP A 466 -14.55 -1.15 -7.36
N MET A 467 -15.33 -1.97 -8.06
CA MET A 467 -14.97 -2.44 -9.40
C MET A 467 -14.85 -1.28 -10.40
N SER A 468 -15.65 -0.22 -10.23
CA SER A 468 -15.50 0.99 -11.04
C SER A 468 -14.18 1.69 -10.76
N LEU A 469 -13.80 1.90 -9.49
CA LEU A 469 -12.51 2.49 -9.13
C LEU A 469 -11.34 1.65 -9.64
N GLN A 470 -11.41 0.32 -9.49
CA GLN A 470 -10.43 -0.61 -10.04
C GLN A 470 -10.29 -0.45 -11.57
N LYS A 471 -11.41 -0.35 -12.29
CA LYS A 471 -11.40 -0.14 -13.75
C LYS A 471 -10.81 1.21 -14.15
N GLN A 472 -11.17 2.29 -13.45
CA GLN A 472 -10.63 3.62 -13.69
C GLN A 472 -9.11 3.66 -13.45
N ALA A 473 -8.62 3.00 -12.40
CA ALA A 473 -7.19 2.87 -12.09
C ALA A 473 -6.43 2.13 -13.21
N PHE A 474 -6.98 1.00 -13.66
CA PHE A 474 -6.37 0.21 -14.73
C PHE A 474 -6.29 0.99 -16.05
N LEU A 475 -7.38 1.67 -16.43
CA LEU A 475 -7.41 2.50 -17.65
C LEU A 475 -6.46 3.70 -17.56
N THR A 476 -6.35 4.34 -16.39
CA THR A 476 -5.39 5.43 -16.15
C THR A 476 -3.96 4.93 -16.33
N GLN A 477 -3.62 3.78 -15.76
CA GLN A 477 -2.29 3.17 -15.94
C GLN A 477 -2.02 2.77 -17.40
N GLU A 478 -3.04 2.29 -18.13
CA GLU A 478 -2.92 2.01 -19.56
C GLU A 478 -2.65 3.28 -20.38
N ILE A 479 -3.27 4.42 -20.04
CA ILE A 479 -2.99 5.71 -20.69
C ILE A 479 -1.49 6.05 -20.57
N TRP A 480 -0.91 5.93 -19.37
CA TRP A 480 0.52 6.14 -19.15
C TRP A 480 1.38 5.17 -19.97
N MET A 481 0.99 3.89 -20.04
CA MET A 481 1.69 2.89 -20.84
C MET A 481 1.64 3.19 -22.35
N GLN A 482 0.53 3.74 -22.86
CA GLN A 482 0.46 4.15 -24.26
C GLN A 482 1.28 5.43 -24.51
N ALA A 483 1.29 6.38 -23.58
CA ALA A 483 2.09 7.60 -23.67
C ALA A 483 3.60 7.29 -23.69
N SER A 484 4.05 6.25 -22.97
CA SER A 484 5.47 5.87 -22.96
C SER A 484 5.98 5.46 -24.36
N ARG A 485 5.10 4.88 -25.19
CA ARG A 485 5.39 4.33 -26.53
C ARG A 485 5.47 5.39 -27.64
N VAL A 486 5.15 6.65 -27.35
CA VAL A 486 5.26 7.74 -28.32
C VAL A 486 6.73 8.02 -28.63
N ILE A 487 7.12 7.86 -29.90
CA ILE A 487 8.53 7.96 -30.34
C ILE A 487 9.01 9.42 -30.36
N ASN A 488 8.18 10.34 -30.86
CA ASN A 488 8.51 11.76 -30.93
C ASN A 488 8.51 12.36 -29.52
N GLN A 489 9.66 12.86 -29.06
CA GLN A 489 9.82 13.36 -27.69
C GLN A 489 9.01 14.63 -27.40
N ASN A 490 8.89 15.54 -28.37
CA ASN A 490 8.12 16.77 -28.17
C ASN A 490 6.63 16.43 -28.04
N THR A 491 6.10 15.59 -28.92
CA THR A 491 4.70 15.15 -28.83
C THR A 491 4.46 14.28 -27.59
N LYS A 492 5.43 13.45 -27.20
CA LYS A 492 5.35 12.68 -25.95
C LYS A 492 5.22 13.60 -24.74
N GLN A 493 6.02 14.67 -24.68
CA GLN A 493 5.98 15.64 -23.59
C GLN A 493 4.64 16.38 -23.54
N GLU A 494 4.13 16.83 -24.69
CA GLU A 494 2.81 17.47 -24.81
C GLU A 494 1.68 16.52 -24.34
N ILE A 495 1.72 15.26 -24.77
CA ILE A 495 0.75 14.24 -24.31
C ILE A 495 0.85 14.03 -22.80
N ILE A 496 2.07 13.91 -22.26
CA ILE A 496 2.29 13.75 -20.81
C ILE A 496 1.67 14.91 -20.04
N GLU A 497 1.85 16.15 -20.49
CA GLU A 497 1.27 17.33 -19.86
C GLU A 497 -0.27 17.30 -19.87
N ILE A 498 -0.87 16.88 -20.98
CA ILE A 498 -2.34 16.74 -21.10
C ILE A 498 -2.86 15.63 -20.17
N ILE A 499 -2.30 14.42 -20.24
CA ILE A 499 -2.81 13.26 -19.45
C ILE A 499 -2.57 13.42 -17.95
N SER A 500 -1.55 14.19 -17.55
CA SER A 500 -1.28 14.52 -16.16
C SER A 500 -2.42 15.30 -15.50
N GLY A 501 -3.24 15.99 -16.30
CA GLY A 501 -4.30 16.87 -15.81
C GLY A 501 -5.71 16.29 -15.83
N ILE A 502 -5.92 15.01 -16.22
CA ILE A 502 -7.27 14.45 -16.39
C ILE A 502 -8.02 14.18 -15.07
N TRP A 503 -7.27 13.99 -13.99
CA TRP A 503 -7.82 13.84 -12.64
C TRP A 503 -7.65 15.14 -11.88
N ASP A 504 -8.69 15.55 -11.17
CA ASP A 504 -8.72 16.76 -10.35
C ASP A 504 -9.13 16.40 -8.92
N THR A 505 -9.91 17.24 -8.24
CA THR A 505 -10.31 17.11 -6.84
C THR A 505 -11.50 16.18 -6.62
N ASN A 506 -12.35 15.98 -7.63
CA ASN A 506 -13.53 15.11 -7.62
C ASN A 506 -13.94 14.73 -9.04
N TYR A 507 -14.95 13.88 -9.22
CA TYR A 507 -15.41 13.46 -10.54
C TYR A 507 -15.97 14.58 -11.41
N THR A 508 -16.70 15.55 -10.86
CA THR A 508 -17.23 16.69 -11.64
C THR A 508 -16.10 17.47 -12.32
N ASN A 509 -15.07 17.81 -11.56
CA ASN A 509 -13.91 18.53 -12.08
C ASN A 509 -13.09 17.64 -13.02
N SER A 510 -12.93 16.36 -12.69
CA SER A 510 -12.21 15.39 -13.54
C SER A 510 -12.90 15.20 -14.90
N LEU A 511 -14.24 15.12 -14.96
CA LEU A 511 -14.98 15.04 -16.23
C LEU A 511 -14.75 16.27 -17.11
N ASN A 512 -14.71 17.47 -16.53
CA ASN A 512 -14.36 18.69 -17.26
C ASN A 512 -12.93 18.66 -17.81
N LYS A 513 -11.96 18.19 -17.01
CA LYS A 513 -10.57 18.04 -17.44
C LYS A 513 -10.41 16.99 -18.54
N MET A 514 -11.12 15.86 -18.43
CA MET A 514 -11.14 14.82 -19.46
C MET A 514 -11.71 15.35 -20.77
N LYS A 515 -12.79 16.14 -20.73
CA LYS A 515 -13.33 16.83 -21.93
C LYS A 515 -12.27 17.69 -22.61
N GLN A 516 -11.60 18.54 -21.84
CA GLN A 516 -10.53 19.41 -22.37
C GLN A 516 -9.36 18.58 -22.94
N ALA A 517 -8.93 17.55 -22.22
CA ALA A 517 -7.85 16.68 -22.63
C ALA A 517 -8.15 15.97 -23.97
N LEU A 518 -9.40 15.54 -24.19
CA LEU A 518 -9.81 14.96 -25.47
C LEU A 518 -9.66 15.95 -26.63
N PHE A 519 -10.12 17.19 -26.47
CA PHE A 519 -9.95 18.23 -27.50
C PHE A 519 -8.48 18.55 -27.79
N ASP A 520 -7.63 18.56 -26.77
CA ASP A 520 -6.21 18.86 -26.95
C ASP A 520 -5.47 17.68 -27.60
N LEU A 521 -5.78 16.45 -27.21
CA LEU A 521 -5.19 15.24 -27.81
C LEU A 521 -5.54 15.08 -29.29
N GLU A 522 -6.75 15.46 -29.72
CA GLU A 522 -7.11 15.40 -31.15
C GLU A 522 -6.23 16.29 -32.02
N LYS A 523 -5.78 17.44 -31.50
CA LYS A 523 -4.87 18.34 -32.22
C LYS A 523 -3.47 17.74 -32.37
N THR A 524 -3.08 16.81 -31.50
CA THR A 524 -1.73 16.22 -31.52
C THR A 524 -1.56 15.12 -32.58
N HIS A 525 -2.61 14.74 -33.30
CA HIS A 525 -2.61 13.68 -34.34
C HIS A 525 -2.07 12.31 -33.88
N ILE A 526 -2.11 11.99 -32.58
CA ILE A 526 -1.55 10.75 -32.00
C ILE A 526 -2.53 9.98 -31.09
N SER A 527 -2.50 8.65 -31.27
CA SER A 527 -3.01 7.54 -30.45
C SER A 527 -4.50 7.51 -30.09
N ASN A 528 -5.29 6.87 -30.96
CA ASN A 528 -6.69 6.49 -30.71
C ASN A 528 -6.88 5.78 -29.35
N LYS A 529 -5.87 5.07 -28.83
CA LYS A 529 -6.00 4.29 -27.60
C LYS A 529 -6.02 5.17 -26.33
N ILE A 530 -5.27 6.28 -26.31
CA ILE A 530 -5.27 7.20 -25.17
C ILE A 530 -6.66 7.85 -25.07
N ILE A 531 -7.14 8.39 -26.20
CA ILE A 531 -8.48 8.97 -26.34
C ILE A 531 -9.57 7.97 -25.92
N GLU A 532 -9.53 6.75 -26.46
CA GLU A 532 -10.48 5.67 -26.13
C GLU A 532 -10.48 5.35 -24.62
N ASN A 533 -9.31 5.32 -23.97
CA ASN A 533 -9.24 5.03 -22.54
C ASN A 533 -9.78 6.19 -21.69
N ILE A 534 -9.54 7.45 -22.06
CA ILE A 534 -10.13 8.62 -21.38
C ILE A 534 -11.66 8.58 -21.51
N GLN A 535 -12.18 8.31 -22.71
CA GLN A 535 -13.62 8.15 -22.94
C GLN A 535 -14.21 7.04 -22.06
N LYS A 536 -13.54 5.88 -21.98
CA LYS A 536 -13.96 4.76 -21.14
C LYS A 536 -13.97 5.08 -19.65
N ILE A 537 -13.04 5.92 -19.17
CA ILE A 537 -13.05 6.39 -17.78
C ILE A 537 -14.29 7.25 -17.54
N ALA A 538 -14.52 8.27 -18.37
CA ALA A 538 -15.67 9.18 -18.24
C ALA A 538 -17.01 8.43 -18.28
N LEU A 539 -17.15 7.49 -19.21
CA LEU A 539 -18.31 6.61 -19.31
C LEU A 539 -18.45 5.70 -18.08
N ASN A 540 -17.35 5.16 -17.56
CA ASN A 540 -17.41 4.29 -16.39
C ASN A 540 -17.85 5.02 -15.12
N ILE A 541 -17.41 6.27 -14.91
CA ILE A 541 -17.85 7.13 -13.80
C ILE A 541 -19.39 7.24 -13.79
N CYS A 542 -19.98 7.58 -14.94
CA CYS A 542 -21.42 7.77 -15.06
C CYS A 542 -22.17 6.43 -14.95
N ARG A 543 -21.67 5.38 -15.60
CA ARG A 543 -22.28 4.06 -15.59
C ARG A 543 -22.38 3.48 -14.18
N ALA A 544 -21.31 3.60 -13.39
CA ALA A 544 -21.31 3.12 -12.01
C ALA A 544 -22.41 3.79 -11.18
N ARG A 545 -22.57 5.11 -11.29
CA ARG A 545 -23.64 5.82 -10.57
C ARG A 545 -25.05 5.36 -11.00
N ILE A 546 -25.28 5.15 -12.29
CA ILE A 546 -26.54 4.59 -12.82
C ILE A 546 -26.81 3.19 -12.26
N ASP A 547 -25.80 2.31 -12.32
CA ASP A 547 -25.93 0.94 -11.87
C ASP A 547 -26.25 0.88 -10.36
N ILE A 548 -25.63 1.75 -9.57
CA ILE A 548 -25.90 1.88 -8.13
C ILE A 548 -27.34 2.33 -7.87
N ILE A 549 -27.81 3.44 -8.48
CA ILE A 549 -29.18 3.91 -8.22
C ILE A 549 -30.22 2.86 -8.68
N ASN A 550 -29.91 2.05 -9.70
CA ASN A 550 -30.75 0.94 -10.12
C ASN A 550 -30.81 -0.16 -9.05
N VAL A 551 -29.68 -0.50 -8.42
CA VAL A 551 -29.64 -1.42 -7.27
C VAL A 551 -30.50 -0.90 -6.12
N LEU A 552 -30.51 0.42 -5.87
CA LEU A 552 -31.40 1.06 -4.89
C LEU A 552 -32.89 1.09 -5.30
N GLY A 553 -33.25 0.53 -6.46
CA GLY A 553 -34.63 0.44 -6.94
C GLY A 553 -35.17 1.73 -7.59
N ILE A 554 -34.30 2.67 -7.95
CA ILE A 554 -34.68 3.92 -8.64
C ILE A 554 -34.84 3.64 -10.13
N ASP A 555 -35.88 4.18 -10.77
CA ASP A 555 -36.07 4.04 -12.22
C ASP A 555 -34.96 4.77 -13.00
N VAL A 556 -34.14 3.99 -13.69
CA VAL A 556 -32.98 4.47 -14.45
C VAL A 556 -33.24 4.68 -15.94
N LYS A 557 -34.46 4.44 -16.44
CA LYS A 557 -34.71 4.44 -17.90
C LYS A 557 -34.31 5.75 -18.59
N ASN A 558 -34.55 6.90 -17.94
CA ASN A 558 -34.14 8.20 -18.46
C ASN A 558 -32.62 8.38 -18.45
N PHE A 559 -31.95 7.94 -17.39
CA PHE A 559 -30.49 7.97 -17.28
C PHE A 559 -29.83 7.08 -18.33
N GLU A 560 -30.36 5.88 -18.54
CA GLU A 560 -29.91 4.94 -19.57
C GLU A 560 -30.03 5.54 -20.98
N ASN A 561 -31.15 6.18 -21.30
CA ASN A 561 -31.33 6.82 -22.61
C ASN A 561 -30.29 7.92 -22.83
N LYS A 562 -30.12 8.82 -21.85
CA LYS A 562 -29.12 9.90 -21.91
C LYS A 562 -27.70 9.37 -22.02
N TYR A 563 -27.36 8.37 -21.22
CA TYR A 563 -26.05 7.71 -21.26
C TYR A 563 -25.77 7.11 -22.64
N ASN A 564 -26.73 6.40 -23.23
CA ASN A 564 -26.58 5.82 -24.57
C ASN A 564 -26.47 6.87 -25.67
N ASP A 565 -27.14 8.03 -25.53
CA ASP A 565 -26.99 9.14 -26.47
C ASP A 565 -25.60 9.80 -26.34
N ALA A 566 -25.07 9.96 -25.12
CA ALA A 566 -23.69 10.40 -24.90
C ALA A 566 -22.67 9.43 -25.53
N VAL A 567 -22.87 8.11 -25.39
CA VAL A 567 -22.01 7.10 -26.04
C VAL A 567 -21.96 7.30 -27.56
N LYS A 568 -23.12 7.47 -28.22
CA LYS A 568 -23.18 7.73 -29.68
C LYS A 568 -22.48 9.03 -30.07
N LEU A 569 -22.59 10.07 -29.26
CA LEU A 569 -21.92 11.35 -29.51
C LEU A 569 -20.40 11.22 -29.40
N ILE A 570 -19.89 10.47 -28.41
CA ILE A 570 -18.46 10.11 -28.33
C ILE A 570 -18.01 9.35 -29.59
N GLU A 571 -18.80 8.39 -30.07
CA GLU A 571 -18.49 7.65 -31.30
C GLU A 571 -18.43 8.56 -32.54
N ASN A 572 -19.20 9.64 -32.54
CA ASN A 572 -19.22 10.67 -33.59
C ASN A 572 -18.23 11.81 -33.34
N ILE A 573 -17.37 11.73 -32.32
CA ILE A 573 -16.36 12.75 -31.97
C ILE A 573 -17.00 14.08 -31.50
N GLU A 574 -18.24 14.05 -31.01
CA GLU A 574 -18.95 15.22 -30.47
C GLU A 574 -18.74 15.34 -28.95
N TYR A 575 -17.50 15.58 -28.51
CA TYR A 575 -17.16 15.56 -27.08
C TYR A 575 -17.84 16.63 -26.25
N GLU A 576 -18.08 17.83 -26.79
CA GLU A 576 -18.74 18.91 -26.01
C GLU A 576 -20.13 18.47 -25.57
N ASN A 577 -20.98 18.14 -26.55
CA ASN A 577 -22.35 17.69 -26.33
C ASN A 577 -22.39 16.41 -25.48
N SER A 578 -21.47 15.46 -25.74
CA SER A 578 -21.43 14.23 -24.96
C SER A 578 -21.08 14.48 -23.49
N PHE A 579 -20.08 15.32 -23.20
CA PHE A 579 -19.64 15.53 -21.82
C PHE A 579 -20.61 16.42 -21.04
N GLU A 580 -21.35 17.31 -21.70
CA GLU A 580 -22.50 17.99 -21.08
C GLU A 580 -23.54 16.98 -20.59
N ILE A 581 -23.90 16.00 -21.42
CA ILE A 581 -24.83 14.93 -21.03
C ILE A 581 -24.24 14.06 -19.92
N LEU A 582 -22.96 13.68 -20.00
CA LEU A 582 -22.32 12.87 -18.95
C LEU A 582 -22.27 13.60 -17.61
N GLN A 583 -21.96 14.89 -17.60
CA GLN A 583 -21.98 15.71 -16.38
C GLN A 583 -23.38 15.81 -15.80
N GLU A 584 -24.40 15.99 -16.64
CA GLU A 584 -25.80 16.01 -16.19
C GLU A 584 -26.20 14.66 -15.58
N VAL A 585 -25.87 13.55 -16.26
CA VAL A 585 -26.13 12.20 -15.79
C VAL A 585 -25.43 11.94 -14.46
N TYR A 586 -24.13 12.25 -14.37
CA TYR A 586 -23.34 12.10 -13.16
C TYR A 586 -23.94 12.91 -12.01
N SER A 587 -24.11 14.22 -12.18
CA SER A 587 -24.61 15.11 -11.15
C SER A 587 -25.98 14.68 -10.62
N LYS A 588 -26.92 14.35 -11.53
CA LYS A 588 -28.27 13.94 -11.13
C LYS A 588 -28.28 12.58 -10.42
N SER A 589 -27.51 11.62 -10.91
CA SER A 589 -27.44 10.30 -10.27
C SER A 589 -26.76 10.40 -8.90
N ASP A 590 -25.70 11.21 -8.77
CA ASP A 590 -25.02 11.47 -7.50
C ASP A 590 -25.92 12.18 -6.48
N MET A 591 -26.72 13.16 -6.91
CA MET A 591 -27.72 13.81 -6.03
C MET A 591 -28.77 12.81 -5.52
N LEU A 592 -29.23 11.89 -6.37
CA LEU A 592 -30.18 10.85 -5.96
C LEU A 592 -29.55 9.89 -4.96
N LEU A 593 -28.27 9.53 -5.14
CA LEU A 593 -27.53 8.75 -4.14
C LEU A 593 -27.51 9.48 -2.82
N LYS A 594 -27.18 10.77 -2.81
CA LYS A 594 -27.14 11.64 -1.62
C LYS A 594 -28.52 11.92 -0.98
N GLY A 595 -29.58 11.25 -1.40
CA GLY A 595 -30.89 11.29 -0.75
C GLY A 595 -31.80 12.44 -1.20
N HIS A 596 -31.41 13.21 -2.23
CA HIS A 596 -32.30 14.23 -2.79
C HIS A 596 -33.47 13.57 -3.54
N ILE A 597 -34.70 14.05 -3.30
CA ILE A 597 -35.88 13.54 -4.00
C ILE A 597 -35.88 14.06 -5.44
N ILE A 598 -36.34 13.26 -6.42
CA ILE A 598 -36.43 13.66 -7.85
C ILE A 598 -37.08 15.04 -8.05
N LYS A 599 -38.09 15.40 -7.24
CA LYS A 599 -38.73 16.72 -7.28
C LYS A 599 -37.84 17.85 -6.79
N GLU A 600 -36.98 17.61 -5.79
CA GLU A 600 -36.01 18.57 -5.29
C GLU A 600 -34.86 18.75 -6.27
N VAL A 601 -34.39 17.66 -6.90
CA VAL A 601 -33.43 17.72 -8.01
C VAL A 601 -33.99 18.61 -9.14
N GLN A 602 -35.24 18.40 -9.54
CA GLN A 602 -35.94 19.24 -10.54
C GLN A 602 -36.16 20.70 -10.08
N LEU A 603 -36.29 20.95 -8.77
CA LEU A 603 -36.50 22.30 -8.22
C LEU A 603 -35.19 23.09 -8.11
N ILE A 604 -34.08 22.41 -7.77
CA ILE A 604 -32.72 22.94 -7.76
C ILE A 604 -32.32 23.36 -9.19
N GLU A 605 -32.63 22.53 -10.19
CA GLU A 605 -32.44 22.87 -11.62
C GLU A 605 -33.16 24.16 -12.02
N LYS A 606 -34.43 24.29 -11.61
CA LYS A 606 -35.25 25.46 -11.92
C LYS A 606 -34.71 26.75 -11.26
N ASN A 607 -34.04 26.62 -10.12
CA ASN A 607 -33.46 27.75 -9.40
C ASN A 607 -32.05 28.12 -9.92
N GLN A 608 -31.25 27.16 -10.40
CA GLN A 608 -29.95 27.44 -11.04
C GLN A 608 -30.12 28.10 -12.42
N THR A 609 -31.06 27.62 -13.24
CA THR A 609 -31.38 28.23 -14.54
C THR A 609 -31.95 29.65 -14.41
N ASN A 610 -32.80 29.90 -13.41
CA ASN A 610 -33.29 31.26 -13.12
C ASN A 610 -32.18 32.21 -12.57
N GLY A 611 -31.12 31.67 -11.98
CA GLY A 611 -29.99 32.45 -11.46
C GLY A 611 -29.13 33.08 -12.55
N GLU A 612 -28.93 32.38 -13.66
CA GLU A 612 -28.21 32.90 -14.84
C GLU A 612 -29.00 34.01 -15.55
N ASP A 613 -30.33 33.85 -15.64
CA ASP A 613 -31.22 34.89 -16.17
C ASP A 613 -31.16 36.17 -15.33
N HIS A 614 -31.09 36.06 -14.00
CA HIS A 614 -30.95 37.23 -13.13
C HIS A 614 -29.61 37.96 -13.31
N LEU A 615 -28.50 37.24 -13.48
CA LEU A 615 -27.18 37.82 -13.76
C LEU A 615 -27.14 38.52 -15.13
N PHE A 616 -27.75 37.93 -16.15
CA PHE A 616 -27.85 38.53 -17.48
C PHE A 616 -28.74 39.79 -17.48
N ILE A 617 -29.85 39.77 -16.73
CA ILE A 617 -30.71 40.94 -16.53
C ILE A 617 -29.97 42.06 -15.78
N TRP A 618 -29.21 41.73 -14.73
CA TRP A 618 -28.39 42.73 -14.02
C TRP A 618 -27.29 43.32 -14.92
N PHE A 619 -26.64 42.49 -15.74
CA PHE A 619 -25.67 42.96 -16.73
C PHE A 619 -26.30 43.92 -17.76
N LEU A 620 -27.50 43.60 -18.26
CA LEU A 620 -28.28 44.46 -19.16
C LEU A 620 -28.68 45.79 -18.49
N ILE A 621 -29.10 45.75 -17.23
CA ILE A 621 -29.43 46.95 -16.44
C ILE A 621 -28.19 47.83 -16.26
N ILE A 622 -27.03 47.26 -15.96
CA ILE A 622 -25.76 47.98 -15.83
C ILE A 622 -25.36 48.62 -17.17
N LEU A 623 -25.48 47.90 -18.29
CA LEU A 623 -25.21 48.42 -19.64
C LEU A 623 -26.14 49.58 -20.00
N LEU A 624 -27.43 49.48 -19.68
CA LEU A 624 -28.40 50.55 -19.87
C LEU A 624 -28.08 51.76 -18.99
N PHE A 625 -27.62 51.55 -17.76
CA PHE A 625 -27.23 52.62 -16.85
C PHE A 625 -25.96 53.36 -17.34
N ILE A 626 -24.97 52.62 -17.86
CA ILE A 626 -23.77 53.18 -18.49
C ILE A 626 -24.14 53.94 -19.77
N GLY A 627 -25.00 53.38 -20.62
CA GLY A 627 -25.51 54.06 -21.81
C GLY A 627 -26.26 55.35 -21.48
N PHE A 628 -27.08 55.33 -20.42
CA PHE A 628 -27.79 56.51 -19.94
C PHE A 628 -26.83 57.58 -19.39
N LEU A 629 -25.77 57.19 -18.67
CA LEU A 629 -24.73 58.12 -18.20
C LEU A 629 -23.96 58.76 -19.36
N ILE A 630 -23.70 58.01 -20.45
CA ILE A 630 -23.04 58.52 -21.65
C ILE A 630 -23.95 59.50 -22.41
N ILE A 631 -25.27 59.27 -22.44
CA ILE A 631 -26.25 60.15 -23.09
C ILE A 631 -26.59 61.38 -22.22
N ALA A 632 -26.57 61.23 -20.89
CA ALA A 632 -26.84 62.29 -19.91
C ALA A 632 -25.63 63.22 -19.69
N LEU A 633 -24.45 62.89 -20.25
CA LEU A 633 -23.32 63.82 -20.30
C LEU A 633 -23.71 65.03 -21.17
N PRO A 634 -23.75 66.25 -20.60
CA PRO A 634 -24.19 67.41 -21.34
C PRO A 634 -23.25 67.66 -22.52
N ILE A 635 -23.84 67.84 -23.71
CA ILE A 635 -23.23 68.11 -25.03
C ILE A 635 -22.28 69.33 -25.06
N LYS A 636 -21.96 69.94 -23.92
CA LYS A 636 -21.00 71.04 -23.78
C LYS A 636 -19.52 70.61 -23.71
N VAL A 637 -19.19 69.31 -23.73
CA VAL A 637 -17.78 68.84 -23.65
C VAL A 637 -17.25 68.25 -24.97
N ILE A 638 -18.08 68.02 -25.98
CA ILE A 638 -17.65 67.42 -27.28
C ILE A 638 -17.31 68.48 -28.36
N LEU A 639 -17.60 69.76 -28.12
CA LEU A 639 -17.18 70.86 -28.99
C LEU A 639 -16.28 71.85 -28.24
N LYS A 640 -14.99 71.51 -28.12
CA LYS A 640 -13.92 72.49 -28.01
C LYS A 640 -12.61 71.96 -28.55
#